data_AF-A0A542CV01-F1
#
_entry.id   AF-A0A542CV01-F1
#
_cell.length_a   1.000
_cell.length_b   1.000
_cell.length_c   1.000
_cell.angle_alpha   90.00
_cell.angle_beta   90.00
_cell.angle_gamma   90.00
#
_symmetry.space_group_name_H-M   'P 1'
#
loop_
_entity.id
_entity.type
_entity.pdbx_description
1 polymer ?
#
loop_
_entity_poly.entity_id
_entity_poly.type
_entity_poly.pdbx_seq_one_letter_code
_entity_poly.pdbx_strand_id
1 'polypeptide(L)'
;MYSVITPCAYEPDPDVGPWIEDFQVMMFAEQWRTELTDLSALGWRSREPFAGLPVRKLDNLLRAVAPDVLAIGRGAAADSSVPWLYAREQVPADVVMPAFLSWVAELRPESEHQSATRRVLEAVRHTELEWTSCSVELSGTDVSPGGTALPHRRLYTLLPELLALRLAERPFRAEGADRDTWFRVVRREHGAELISWPPQKYRKDGLDHYYSAMLQITVHNVPFTPSFRVHVSSGIRRWSTRTPIWVPRGRGATVLFDLPFPWQEDSHARQLRLVGNVMKFSLQEGRYTWRGHSSVEILDNLDIVRRYPKPDDLIAAPQEWMVGQGDVAAAVVHSTAMGQHKIGTGLMPGERAQLDDWVADGLRPWFRRVSSLSRAFRVTKPVLLPKVPRTDPVRRAAVELRAVTARRAALRAALAGEPLRIDIVTIYPETQKHLVRQLALLLGVDMAGFGDGCVRRWSVDGLEIEITLSDAGSLGNGLTAPRETESTDARAAEALRARRAAVAAQFPRRTGRPGLALVEIPGADRFTVPGSDPKFALRLGFADTGRLSQFIQVADDRTADPATRAEAACRDGFRQLGASSAPAHRAGTGIPPDLQYVALWVVRKQATAMTRRASRHLVAVRIRPSASEHPVEGWDERTQDWIPYCDLLVSLASYSELEADGPVSGVRRTYPTVDDERADVERRVRAILFQVRDRPTLLLVNAGNMRDSWRWLGNRTLVKDTLGFSGEPDQRLGAFGEHLRAVLLRDRNSREEVPQWYAPGRDNDTPGFGVGLWASRDAPPDNRVFVSTADVPRNFPKIPRGLRKLGREPGATSAPTVTAWNPQYLELTVLGCHAADDPVAWAAVSHQLRFHDDYVPLAQPLPMHLAKLVDEYLNPQPGLPASLE
;
A
#
# COMPACT_ATOMS: atom_id res chain seq x y z
N MET A 1 -3.10 -12.91 27.76
CA MET A 1 -2.39 -12.50 26.52
C MET A 1 -2.17 -13.76 25.69
N TYR A 2 -2.49 -13.74 24.39
CA TYR A 2 -2.36 -14.93 23.53
C TYR A 2 -0.91 -15.42 23.46
N SER A 3 -0.72 -16.74 23.44
CA SER A 3 0.59 -17.41 23.36
C SER A 3 0.96 -17.88 21.96
N VAL A 4 -0.01 -17.85 21.03
CA VAL A 4 0.16 -18.22 19.63
C VAL A 4 -0.65 -17.30 18.71
N ILE A 5 -0.25 -17.25 17.45
CA ILE A 5 -1.04 -16.72 16.34
C ILE A 5 -1.07 -17.71 15.18
N THR A 6 -2.16 -17.73 14.43
CA THR A 6 -2.34 -18.56 13.24
C THR A 6 -2.35 -17.67 12.01
N PRO A 7 -1.38 -17.82 11.07
CA PRO A 7 -1.44 -17.16 9.78
C PRO A 7 -2.46 -17.85 8.87
N CYS A 8 -3.24 -17.07 8.12
CA CYS A 8 -4.11 -17.53 7.03
C CYS A 8 -3.25 -17.80 5.78
N ALA A 9 -2.36 -18.78 5.89
CA ALA A 9 -1.43 -19.19 4.87
C ALA A 9 -1.38 -20.72 4.78
N TYR A 10 -1.09 -21.21 3.58
CA TYR A 10 -1.03 -22.63 3.25
C TYR A 10 0.25 -22.94 2.49
N GLU A 11 0.75 -24.15 2.61
CA GLU A 11 1.89 -24.67 1.85
C GLU A 11 1.56 -26.02 1.23
N PRO A 12 2.22 -26.40 0.12
CA PRO A 12 2.12 -27.76 -0.40
C PRO A 12 2.37 -28.77 0.72
N ASP A 13 1.51 -29.78 0.81
CA ASP A 13 1.65 -30.84 1.79
C ASP A 13 2.75 -31.83 1.34
N PRO A 14 3.88 -31.93 2.06
CA PRO A 14 4.96 -32.82 1.66
C PRO A 14 4.56 -34.30 1.70
N ASP A 15 3.51 -34.66 2.46
CA ASP A 15 3.09 -36.06 2.65
C ASP A 15 2.24 -36.59 1.48
N VAL A 16 1.78 -35.72 0.57
CA VAL A 16 0.83 -36.06 -0.51
C VAL A 16 1.54 -36.27 -1.86
N GLY A 17 2.82 -35.89 -1.97
CA GLY A 17 3.58 -35.94 -3.22
C GLY A 17 3.21 -34.83 -4.22
N PRO A 18 3.76 -34.86 -5.44
CA PRO A 18 3.54 -33.80 -6.42
C PRO A 18 2.08 -33.74 -6.88
N TRP A 19 1.50 -32.54 -6.84
CA TRP A 19 0.15 -32.32 -7.37
C TRP A 19 0.22 -32.03 -8.88
N ILE A 20 -0.22 -32.97 -9.70
CA ILE A 20 -0.26 -32.86 -11.16
C ILE A 20 -1.73 -32.76 -11.61
N GLU A 21 -2.04 -31.80 -12.46
CA GLU A 21 -3.35 -31.63 -13.09
C GLU A 21 -3.20 -31.41 -14.60
N ASP A 22 -4.13 -31.96 -15.38
CA ASP A 22 -4.17 -31.76 -16.82
C ASP A 22 -4.98 -30.51 -17.17
N PHE A 23 -4.40 -29.69 -18.06
CA PHE A 23 -5.04 -28.49 -18.59
C PHE A 23 -5.12 -28.55 -20.11
N GLN A 24 -6.13 -27.89 -20.66
CA GLN A 24 -6.13 -27.49 -22.06
C GLN A 24 -5.30 -26.22 -22.18
N VAL A 25 -4.33 -26.23 -23.08
CA VAL A 25 -3.45 -25.10 -23.33
C VAL A 25 -3.43 -24.73 -24.81
N MET A 26 -3.28 -23.44 -25.06
CA MET A 26 -3.14 -22.88 -26.41
C MET A 26 -1.80 -22.18 -26.50
N MET A 27 -1.05 -22.41 -27.58
CA MET A 27 0.26 -21.79 -27.79
C MET A 27 0.13 -20.45 -28.52
N PHE A 28 1.04 -19.51 -28.25
CA PHE A 28 1.17 -18.31 -29.06
C PHE A 28 1.98 -18.66 -30.32
N ALA A 29 1.33 -18.68 -31.49
CA ALA A 29 2.00 -19.10 -32.71
C ALA A 29 3.21 -18.19 -33.04
N GLU A 30 4.34 -18.80 -33.42
CA GLU A 30 5.58 -18.07 -33.71
C GLU A 30 5.40 -17.11 -34.90
N GLN A 31 4.64 -17.53 -35.91
CA GLN A 31 4.33 -16.72 -37.09
C GLN A 31 3.63 -15.40 -36.72
N TRP A 32 2.77 -15.40 -35.71
CA TRP A 32 2.11 -14.19 -35.23
C TRP A 32 3.08 -13.23 -34.56
N ARG A 33 4.06 -13.74 -33.83
CA ARG A 33 4.97 -12.90 -33.05
C ARG A 33 5.71 -11.91 -33.94
N THR A 34 6.30 -12.39 -35.04
CA THR A 34 7.08 -11.55 -35.96
C THR A 34 6.18 -10.48 -36.57
N GLU A 35 5.07 -10.90 -37.19
CA GLU A 35 4.14 -9.98 -37.88
C GLU A 35 3.51 -8.94 -36.95
N LEU A 36 3.12 -9.35 -35.74
CA LEU A 36 2.55 -8.44 -34.74
C LEU A 36 3.61 -7.50 -34.18
N THR A 37 4.85 -7.98 -34.00
CA THR A 37 5.96 -7.15 -33.49
C THR A 37 6.28 -6.08 -34.52
N ASP A 38 6.37 -6.44 -35.79
CA ASP A 38 6.59 -5.51 -36.89
C ASP A 38 5.46 -4.49 -36.99
N LEU A 39 4.20 -4.94 -36.98
CA LEU A 39 3.02 -4.06 -36.98
C LEU A 39 3.03 -3.09 -35.80
N SER A 40 3.33 -3.58 -34.59
CA SER A 40 3.38 -2.75 -33.39
C SER A 40 4.58 -1.79 -33.39
N ALA A 41 5.67 -2.15 -34.07
CA ALA A 41 6.87 -1.35 -34.21
C ALA A 41 6.79 -0.31 -35.34
N LEU A 42 5.88 -0.46 -36.32
CA LEU A 42 5.61 0.57 -37.34
C LEU A 42 5.44 1.92 -36.62
N GLY A 43 6.00 3.01 -37.11
CA GLY A 43 5.88 4.33 -36.47
C GLY A 43 6.29 4.43 -34.98
N TRP A 44 7.00 3.45 -34.42
CA TRP A 44 7.70 3.57 -33.15
C TRP A 44 8.86 4.55 -33.34
N ARG A 45 8.69 5.79 -32.88
CA ARG A 45 9.68 6.88 -33.02
C ARG A 45 10.54 7.07 -31.77
N SER A 46 10.48 6.15 -30.81
CA SER A 46 11.22 6.26 -29.54
C SER A 46 12.68 5.86 -29.72
N ARG A 47 13.57 6.51 -28.95
CA ARG A 47 14.99 6.11 -28.82
C ARG A 47 15.17 4.84 -27.98
N GLU A 48 14.12 4.45 -27.25
CA GLU A 48 14.13 3.22 -26.47
C GLU A 48 13.88 2.01 -27.38
N PRO A 49 14.55 0.87 -27.11
CA PRO A 49 14.26 -0.38 -27.80
C PRO A 49 12.77 -0.69 -27.71
N PHE A 50 12.20 -1.21 -28.81
CA PHE A 50 10.81 -1.64 -28.82
C PHE A 50 10.58 -2.67 -27.70
N ALA A 51 9.69 -2.32 -26.75
CA ALA A 51 9.53 -3.06 -25.49
C ALA A 51 8.69 -4.35 -25.61
N GLY A 52 8.40 -4.80 -26.84
CA GLY A 52 7.56 -5.97 -27.13
C GLY A 52 6.07 -5.66 -27.29
N LEU A 53 5.28 -6.71 -27.53
CA LEU A 53 3.84 -6.61 -27.82
C LEU A 53 3.02 -6.12 -26.61
N PRO A 54 2.07 -5.18 -26.81
CA PRO A 54 1.23 -4.64 -25.73
C PRO A 54 0.06 -5.57 -25.35
N VAL A 55 0.38 -6.77 -24.86
CA VAL A 55 -0.60 -7.84 -24.56
C VAL A 55 -1.53 -7.56 -23.38
N ARG A 56 -1.25 -6.55 -22.54
CA ARG A 56 -2.12 -6.22 -21.41
C ARG A 56 -3.56 -5.87 -21.83
N LYS A 57 -3.74 -5.28 -23.01
CA LYS A 57 -5.08 -5.02 -23.56
C LYS A 57 -5.81 -6.31 -23.91
N LEU A 58 -5.12 -7.23 -24.59
CA LEU A 58 -5.62 -8.57 -24.92
C LEU A 58 -6.02 -9.35 -23.66
N ASP A 59 -5.18 -9.31 -22.62
CA ASP A 59 -5.49 -9.97 -21.34
C ASP A 59 -6.78 -9.43 -20.71
N ASN A 60 -7.00 -8.11 -20.76
CA ASN A 60 -8.22 -7.51 -20.23
C ASN A 60 -9.45 -7.89 -21.05
N LEU A 61 -9.30 -7.98 -22.38
CA LEU A 61 -10.39 -8.39 -23.26
C LEU A 61 -10.76 -9.86 -23.03
N LEU A 62 -9.78 -10.76 -23.00
CA LEU A 62 -10.00 -12.17 -22.69
C LEU A 62 -10.64 -12.38 -21.31
N ARG A 63 -10.30 -11.57 -20.30
CA ARG A 63 -10.98 -11.60 -19.00
C ARG A 63 -12.46 -11.21 -19.07
N ALA A 64 -12.83 -10.35 -20.01
CA ALA A 64 -14.20 -9.88 -20.18
C ALA A 64 -15.04 -10.85 -21.03
N VAL A 65 -14.44 -11.53 -22.00
CA VAL A 65 -15.19 -12.36 -22.97
C VAL A 65 -14.94 -13.85 -22.86
N ALA A 66 -13.87 -14.31 -22.20
CA ALA A 66 -13.51 -15.72 -22.07
C ALA A 66 -13.22 -16.10 -20.60
N PRO A 67 -14.23 -16.08 -19.72
CA PRO A 67 -14.05 -16.29 -18.28
C PRO A 67 -13.50 -17.67 -17.91
N ASP A 68 -13.69 -18.69 -18.74
CA ASP A 68 -13.17 -20.05 -18.51
C ASP A 68 -11.66 -20.19 -18.76
N VAL A 69 -11.01 -19.16 -19.34
CA VAL A 69 -9.55 -19.04 -19.36
C VAL A 69 -9.04 -18.75 -17.95
N LEU A 70 -8.40 -19.73 -17.31
CA LEU A 70 -7.84 -19.63 -15.98
C LEU A 70 -6.67 -18.64 -15.93
N ALA A 71 -5.65 -18.89 -16.76
CA ALA A 71 -4.39 -18.17 -16.71
C ALA A 71 -3.91 -17.79 -18.11
N ILE A 72 -3.17 -16.69 -18.18
CA ILE A 72 -2.44 -16.28 -19.37
C ILE A 72 -0.95 -16.41 -19.05
N GLY A 73 -0.20 -17.07 -19.94
CA GLY A 73 1.23 -17.27 -19.81
C GLY A 73 1.98 -15.95 -19.88
N ARG A 74 2.53 -15.51 -18.74
CA ARG A 74 3.39 -14.33 -18.70
C ARG A 74 4.64 -14.55 -19.53
N GLY A 75 4.76 -13.84 -20.65
CA GLY A 75 5.88 -13.95 -21.57
C GLY A 75 5.61 -14.88 -22.76
N ALA A 76 4.41 -15.46 -22.91
CA ALA A 76 4.07 -16.28 -24.08
C ALA A 76 4.20 -15.52 -25.41
N ALA A 77 3.97 -14.20 -25.38
CA ALA A 77 4.22 -13.35 -26.55
C ALA A 77 5.70 -13.14 -26.88
N ALA A 78 6.63 -13.53 -26.00
CA ALA A 78 8.09 -13.41 -26.17
C ALA A 78 8.82 -14.76 -26.24
N ASP A 79 8.26 -15.83 -25.65
CA ASP A 79 8.78 -17.20 -25.66
C ASP A 79 7.69 -18.18 -26.10
N SER A 80 7.90 -18.86 -27.24
CA SER A 80 6.93 -19.80 -27.85
C SER A 80 6.86 -21.15 -27.13
N SER A 81 7.77 -21.42 -26.18
CA SER A 81 7.68 -22.59 -25.31
C SER A 81 6.69 -22.42 -24.16
N VAL A 82 6.27 -21.17 -23.89
CA VAL A 82 5.34 -20.85 -22.82
C VAL A 82 3.91 -20.83 -23.37
N PRO A 83 3.01 -21.68 -22.87
CA PRO A 83 1.62 -21.65 -23.30
C PRO A 83 0.97 -20.28 -23.07
N TRP A 84 0.20 -19.82 -24.05
CA TRP A 84 -0.49 -18.55 -24.02
C TRP A 84 -1.69 -18.60 -23.08
N LEU A 85 -2.59 -19.57 -23.27
CA LEU A 85 -3.81 -19.72 -22.47
C LEU A 85 -3.79 -21.05 -21.73
N TYR A 86 -4.36 -21.06 -20.52
CA TYR A 86 -4.63 -22.25 -19.73
C TYR A 86 -6.12 -22.28 -19.38
N ALA A 87 -6.77 -23.41 -19.64
CA ALA A 87 -8.17 -23.65 -19.33
C ALA A 87 -8.36 -25.10 -18.82
N ARG A 88 -9.45 -25.37 -18.07
CA ARG A 88 -9.81 -26.76 -17.71
C ARG A 88 -10.37 -27.51 -18.92
N GLU A 89 -11.15 -26.81 -19.72
CA GLU A 89 -11.82 -27.30 -20.91
C GLU A 89 -11.50 -26.36 -22.07
N GLN A 90 -11.68 -26.85 -23.31
CA GLN A 90 -11.38 -26.05 -24.49
C GLN A 90 -12.38 -24.89 -24.59
N VAL A 91 -11.87 -23.67 -24.65
CA VAL A 91 -12.73 -22.50 -24.89
C VAL A 91 -12.99 -22.39 -26.40
N PRO A 92 -14.25 -22.19 -26.83
CA PRO A 92 -14.58 -22.11 -28.24
C PRO A 92 -13.74 -21.09 -29.02
N ALA A 93 -13.25 -21.49 -30.19
CA ALA A 93 -12.36 -20.67 -31.01
C ALA A 93 -13.05 -19.38 -31.52
N ASP A 94 -14.36 -19.43 -31.72
CA ASP A 94 -15.23 -18.30 -32.05
C ASP A 94 -15.39 -17.27 -30.91
N VAL A 95 -14.89 -17.56 -29.71
CA VAL A 95 -14.76 -16.61 -28.60
C VAL A 95 -13.35 -16.01 -28.53
N VAL A 96 -12.33 -16.88 -28.57
CA VAL A 96 -10.93 -16.47 -28.41
C VAL A 96 -10.43 -15.69 -29.62
N MET A 97 -10.76 -16.13 -30.84
CA MET A 97 -10.26 -15.54 -32.07
C MET A 97 -10.79 -14.12 -32.30
N PRO A 98 -12.09 -13.80 -32.14
CA PRO A 98 -12.55 -12.42 -32.26
C PRO A 98 -11.91 -11.48 -31.24
N ALA A 99 -11.71 -11.93 -29.99
CA ALA A 99 -10.99 -11.15 -29.00
C ALA A 99 -9.55 -10.83 -29.46
N PHE A 100 -8.85 -11.83 -29.99
CA PHE A 100 -7.52 -11.65 -30.51
C PHE A 100 -7.49 -10.68 -31.70
N LEU A 101 -8.36 -10.88 -32.69
CA LEU A 101 -8.45 -10.03 -33.89
C LEU A 101 -8.81 -8.58 -33.54
N SER A 102 -9.71 -8.35 -32.57
CA SER A 102 -10.01 -7.01 -32.07
C SER A 102 -8.78 -6.33 -31.47
N TRP A 103 -7.98 -7.05 -30.69
CA TRP A 103 -6.72 -6.52 -30.16
C TRP A 103 -5.72 -6.19 -31.28
N VAL A 104 -5.58 -7.06 -32.30
CA VAL A 104 -4.70 -6.81 -33.45
C VAL A 104 -5.12 -5.55 -34.21
N ALA A 105 -6.43 -5.37 -34.45
CA ALA A 105 -6.96 -4.18 -35.11
C ALA A 105 -6.69 -2.89 -34.32
N GLU A 106 -6.62 -2.98 -33.00
CA GLU A 106 -6.27 -1.86 -32.11
C GLU A 106 -4.78 -1.57 -31.98
N LEU A 107 -3.89 -2.43 -32.51
CA LEU A 107 -2.46 -2.19 -32.42
C LEU A 107 -2.07 -0.92 -33.16
N ARG A 108 -2.59 -0.72 -34.37
CA ARG A 108 -2.38 0.44 -35.26
C ARG A 108 -3.68 0.89 -35.91
N PRO A 109 -4.50 1.71 -35.22
CA PRO A 109 -5.75 2.22 -35.76
C PRO A 109 -5.55 3.32 -36.81
N GLU A 110 -4.32 3.81 -37.02
CA GLU A 110 -4.04 4.90 -37.94
C GLU A 110 -4.27 4.49 -39.40
N SER A 111 -4.89 5.38 -40.19
CA SER A 111 -5.22 5.10 -41.60
C SER A 111 -3.98 4.82 -42.47
N GLU A 112 -2.83 5.42 -42.14
CA GLU A 112 -1.55 5.18 -42.82
C GLU A 112 -1.01 3.75 -42.66
N HIS A 113 -1.46 3.01 -41.65
CA HIS A 113 -1.04 1.62 -41.39
C HIS A 113 -2.12 0.60 -41.72
N GLN A 114 -3.26 1.02 -42.27
CA GLN A 114 -4.42 0.15 -42.49
C GLN A 114 -4.09 -1.06 -43.38
N SER A 115 -3.26 -0.90 -44.41
CA SER A 115 -2.83 -2.00 -45.28
C SER A 115 -1.97 -3.03 -44.54
N ALA A 116 -1.07 -2.57 -43.66
CA ALA A 116 -0.25 -3.45 -42.82
C ALA A 116 -1.12 -4.19 -41.79
N THR A 117 -2.04 -3.49 -41.13
CA THR A 117 -3.01 -4.09 -40.21
C THR A 117 -3.87 -5.15 -40.90
N ARG A 118 -4.37 -4.87 -42.12
CA ARG A 118 -5.18 -5.83 -42.89
C ARG A 118 -4.40 -7.11 -43.24
N ARG A 119 -3.15 -6.96 -43.69
CA ARG A 119 -2.26 -8.09 -44.00
C ARG A 119 -2.03 -8.99 -42.77
N VAL A 120 -1.78 -8.39 -41.60
CA VAL A 120 -1.58 -9.15 -40.35
C VAL A 120 -2.87 -9.82 -39.88
N LEU A 121 -4.01 -9.14 -39.98
CA LEU A 121 -5.32 -9.74 -39.67
C LEU A 121 -5.63 -10.94 -40.58
N GLU A 122 -5.30 -10.86 -41.86
CA GLU A 122 -5.46 -11.98 -42.81
C GLU A 122 -4.53 -13.15 -42.46
N ALA A 123 -3.25 -12.87 -42.19
CA ALA A 123 -2.30 -13.90 -41.74
C ALA A 123 -2.76 -14.61 -40.45
N VAL A 124 -3.26 -13.85 -39.47
CA VAL A 124 -3.80 -14.41 -38.22
C VAL A 124 -5.04 -15.28 -38.48
N ARG A 125 -5.94 -14.87 -39.37
CA ARG A 125 -7.14 -15.64 -39.73
C ARG A 125 -6.83 -16.98 -40.41
N HIS A 126 -5.71 -17.07 -41.12
CA HIS A 126 -5.27 -18.31 -41.77
C HIS A 126 -4.50 -19.26 -40.85
N THR A 127 -4.24 -18.87 -39.60
CA THR A 127 -3.57 -19.73 -38.61
C THR A 127 -4.61 -20.44 -37.75
N GLU A 128 -4.59 -21.77 -37.72
CA GLU A 128 -5.49 -22.54 -36.86
C GLU A 128 -5.07 -22.44 -35.38
N LEU A 129 -6.08 -22.28 -34.51
CA LEU A 129 -5.90 -22.25 -33.07
C LEU A 129 -6.19 -23.62 -32.47
N GLU A 130 -5.13 -24.32 -32.09
CA GLU A 130 -5.24 -25.66 -31.50
C GLU A 130 -5.11 -25.62 -29.97
N TRP A 131 -6.08 -26.25 -29.30
CA TRP A 131 -5.95 -26.62 -27.89
C TRP A 131 -5.25 -27.97 -27.80
N THR A 132 -4.23 -28.03 -26.94
CA THR A 132 -3.50 -29.27 -26.63
C THR A 132 -3.58 -29.56 -25.15
N SER A 133 -3.45 -30.83 -24.77
CA SER A 133 -3.43 -31.22 -23.36
C SER A 133 -2.02 -31.07 -22.78
N CYS A 134 -1.91 -30.50 -21.58
CA CYS A 134 -0.65 -30.28 -20.88
C CYS A 134 -0.80 -30.58 -19.39
N SER A 135 -0.02 -31.55 -18.89
CA SER A 135 0.07 -31.83 -17.46
C SER A 135 0.95 -30.80 -16.76
N VAL A 136 0.44 -30.22 -15.68
CA VAL A 136 1.12 -29.18 -14.91
C VAL A 136 1.28 -29.62 -13.46
N GLU A 137 2.52 -29.64 -12.98
CA GLU A 137 2.81 -29.75 -11.56
C GLU A 137 2.53 -28.42 -10.84
N LEU A 138 1.53 -28.43 -9.96
CA LEU A 138 0.98 -27.27 -9.23
C LEU A 138 1.66 -27.02 -7.88
N SER A 139 2.42 -28.00 -7.37
CA SER A 139 3.31 -27.88 -6.23
C SER A 139 4.78 -27.60 -6.62
N GLY A 140 5.08 -27.54 -7.92
CA GLY A 140 6.44 -27.46 -8.44
C GLY A 140 7.16 -26.15 -8.09
N THR A 141 8.38 -26.27 -7.59
CA THR A 141 9.22 -25.15 -7.17
C THR A 141 10.69 -25.43 -7.46
N ASP A 142 11.41 -24.40 -7.88
CA ASP A 142 12.88 -24.38 -7.84
C ASP A 142 13.35 -23.91 -6.46
N VAL A 143 14.63 -24.10 -6.13
CA VAL A 143 15.23 -23.59 -4.89
C VAL A 143 16.34 -22.61 -5.22
N SER A 144 16.32 -21.43 -4.58
CA SER A 144 17.36 -20.42 -4.74
C SER A 144 18.66 -20.81 -4.02
N PRO A 145 19.81 -20.16 -4.32
CA PRO A 145 21.05 -20.38 -3.59
C PRO A 145 20.94 -20.18 -2.07
N GLY A 146 20.01 -19.31 -1.62
CA GLY A 146 19.73 -19.07 -0.20
C GLY A 146 18.73 -20.04 0.43
N GLY A 147 18.25 -21.05 -0.30
CA GLY A 147 17.25 -22.02 0.19
C GLY A 147 15.80 -21.53 0.12
N THR A 148 15.51 -20.47 -0.65
CA THR A 148 14.13 -19.99 -0.84
C THR A 148 13.45 -20.78 -1.97
N ALA A 149 12.25 -21.30 -1.72
CA ALA A 149 11.38 -21.84 -2.77
C ALA A 149 10.96 -20.77 -3.78
N LEU A 150 11.10 -21.10 -5.06
CA LEU A 150 10.72 -20.30 -6.22
C LEU A 150 9.66 -21.06 -7.03
N PRO A 151 8.36 -20.82 -6.77
CA PRO A 151 7.28 -21.41 -7.56
C PRO A 151 7.48 -21.17 -9.05
N HIS A 152 7.18 -22.18 -9.86
CA HIS A 152 7.17 -22.02 -11.32
C HIS A 152 6.32 -20.81 -11.72
N ARG A 153 6.80 -20.00 -12.67
CA ARG A 153 6.23 -18.68 -13.00
C ARG A 153 4.72 -18.70 -13.29
N ARG A 154 4.23 -19.77 -13.91
CA ARG A 154 2.79 -19.99 -14.22
C ARG A 154 1.90 -20.09 -12.98
N LEU A 155 2.43 -20.58 -11.85
CA LEU A 155 1.67 -20.81 -10.63
C LEU A 155 1.16 -19.51 -9.97
N TYR A 156 1.83 -18.38 -10.18
CA TYR A 156 1.39 -17.09 -9.64
C TYR A 156 0.02 -16.63 -10.18
N THR A 157 -0.45 -17.19 -11.29
CA THR A 157 -1.80 -16.92 -11.86
C THR A 157 -2.66 -18.18 -11.87
N LEU A 158 -2.11 -19.33 -12.28
CA LEU A 158 -2.87 -20.56 -12.43
C LEU A 158 -3.36 -21.15 -11.09
N LEU A 159 -2.46 -21.23 -10.10
CA LEU A 159 -2.78 -21.88 -8.83
C LEU A 159 -3.87 -21.11 -8.05
N PRO A 160 -3.80 -19.78 -7.85
CA PRO A 160 -4.88 -19.02 -7.20
C PRO A 160 -6.25 -19.21 -7.85
N GLU A 161 -6.33 -19.21 -9.18
CA GLU A 161 -7.59 -19.38 -9.92
C GLU A 161 -8.18 -20.77 -9.72
N LEU A 162 -7.35 -21.82 -9.78
CA LEU A 162 -7.79 -23.19 -9.56
C LEU A 162 -8.29 -23.40 -8.13
N LEU A 163 -7.55 -22.92 -7.13
CA LEU A 163 -7.95 -23.01 -5.73
C LEU A 163 -9.25 -22.24 -5.48
N ALA A 164 -9.42 -21.07 -6.12
CA ALA A 164 -10.66 -20.31 -6.03
C ALA A 164 -11.86 -21.07 -6.62
N LEU A 165 -11.70 -21.74 -7.76
CA LEU A 165 -12.77 -22.55 -8.36
C LEU A 165 -13.18 -23.71 -7.44
N ARG A 166 -12.21 -24.47 -6.92
CA ARG A 166 -12.48 -25.59 -6.00
C ARG A 166 -13.18 -25.14 -4.72
N LEU A 167 -12.81 -23.97 -4.20
CA LEU A 167 -13.50 -23.37 -3.05
C LEU A 167 -14.91 -22.92 -3.41
N ALA A 168 -15.14 -22.33 -4.60
CA ALA A 168 -16.44 -21.87 -5.05
C ALA A 168 -17.47 -22.99 -5.28
N GLU A 169 -17.01 -24.23 -5.52
CA GLU A 169 -17.84 -25.43 -5.63
C GLU A 169 -18.47 -25.84 -4.28
N ARG A 170 -18.00 -25.30 -3.16
CA ARG A 170 -18.47 -25.63 -1.81
C ARG A 170 -19.25 -24.48 -1.18
N PRO A 171 -20.35 -24.74 -0.47
CA PRO A 171 -21.00 -23.71 0.34
C PRO A 171 -20.15 -23.38 1.57
N PHE A 172 -20.23 -22.14 2.04
CA PHE A 172 -19.75 -21.71 3.34
C PHE A 172 -20.93 -21.34 4.22
N ARG A 173 -21.01 -21.89 5.43
CA ARG A 173 -22.02 -21.50 6.42
C ARG A 173 -21.35 -20.83 7.60
N ALA A 174 -21.49 -19.52 7.69
CA ALA A 174 -21.06 -18.78 8.88
C ALA A 174 -21.88 -19.23 10.09
N GLU A 175 -21.26 -19.32 11.26
CA GLU A 175 -21.97 -19.70 12.48
C GLU A 175 -23.03 -18.64 12.82
N GLY A 176 -24.26 -19.13 13.03
CA GLY A 176 -25.47 -18.34 13.26
C GLY A 176 -26.13 -17.78 12.00
N ALA A 177 -25.61 -18.08 10.80
CA ALA A 177 -26.28 -17.73 9.55
C ALA A 177 -27.41 -18.71 9.20
N ASP A 178 -28.54 -18.18 8.76
CA ASP A 178 -29.72 -18.98 8.42
C ASP A 178 -29.57 -19.74 7.09
N ARG A 179 -28.68 -19.27 6.21
CA ARG A 179 -28.49 -19.80 4.85
C ARG A 179 -27.02 -19.99 4.52
N ASP A 180 -26.77 -20.94 3.61
CA ASP A 180 -25.44 -21.13 3.04
C ASP A 180 -25.06 -19.94 2.16
N THR A 181 -23.83 -19.49 2.32
CA THR A 181 -23.19 -18.48 1.50
C THR A 181 -22.39 -19.17 0.42
N TRP A 182 -22.56 -18.71 -0.81
CA TRP A 182 -21.84 -19.25 -1.95
C TRP A 182 -20.94 -18.19 -2.56
N PHE A 183 -19.78 -18.63 -3.03
CA PHE A 183 -18.80 -17.76 -3.63
C PHE A 183 -18.82 -17.86 -5.16
N ARG A 184 -18.39 -16.78 -5.80
CA ARG A 184 -18.08 -16.70 -7.22
C ARG A 184 -16.64 -16.21 -7.37
N VAL A 185 -15.93 -16.77 -8.34
CA VAL A 185 -14.56 -16.40 -8.68
C VAL A 185 -14.58 -15.16 -9.57
N VAL A 186 -13.77 -14.18 -9.20
CA VAL A 186 -13.51 -12.97 -9.98
C VAL A 186 -12.03 -12.96 -10.33
N ARG A 187 -11.77 -12.92 -11.64
CA ARG A 187 -10.41 -12.94 -12.16
C ARG A 187 -9.69 -11.63 -11.86
N ARG A 188 -8.44 -11.74 -11.41
CA ARG A 188 -7.58 -10.57 -11.14
C ARG A 188 -6.32 -10.59 -11.99
N GLU A 189 -5.64 -9.45 -12.02
CA GLU A 189 -4.32 -9.36 -12.64
C GLU A 189 -3.24 -10.12 -11.86
N HIS A 190 -3.44 -10.20 -10.54
CA HIS A 190 -2.56 -10.85 -9.58
C HIS A 190 -3.42 -11.62 -8.59
N GLY A 191 -3.21 -12.93 -8.49
CA GLY A 191 -4.03 -13.83 -7.68
C GLY A 191 -5.44 -14.03 -8.23
N ALA A 192 -6.33 -14.54 -7.37
CA ALA A 192 -7.76 -14.71 -7.63
C ALA A 192 -8.58 -14.11 -6.48
N GLU A 193 -9.84 -13.77 -6.73
CA GLU A 193 -10.77 -13.30 -5.71
C GLU A 193 -12.03 -14.16 -5.70
N LEU A 194 -12.51 -14.52 -4.51
CA LEU A 194 -13.85 -15.08 -4.30
C LEU A 194 -14.74 -14.01 -3.69
N ILE A 195 -15.95 -13.86 -4.21
CA ILE A 195 -16.95 -12.93 -3.69
C ILE A 195 -18.24 -13.68 -3.41
N SER A 196 -18.82 -13.49 -2.23
CA SER A 196 -20.12 -14.09 -1.94
C SER A 196 -21.20 -13.47 -2.80
N TRP A 197 -22.00 -14.30 -3.47
CA TRP A 197 -23.05 -13.86 -4.39
C TRP A 197 -24.32 -14.72 -4.23
N PRO A 198 -25.53 -14.12 -4.22
CA PRO A 198 -25.81 -12.68 -4.33
C PRO A 198 -25.33 -11.86 -3.10
N PRO A 199 -25.20 -10.53 -3.22
CA PRO A 199 -24.80 -9.68 -2.10
C PRO A 199 -25.75 -9.77 -0.89
N GLN A 200 -25.19 -9.72 0.31
CA GLN A 200 -25.96 -9.60 1.55
C GLN A 200 -26.56 -8.21 1.70
N LYS A 201 -27.79 -8.16 2.22
CA LYS A 201 -28.56 -6.95 2.44
C LYS A 201 -28.60 -6.60 3.92
N TYR A 202 -28.36 -5.34 4.25
CA TYR A 202 -28.53 -4.80 5.60
C TYR A 202 -29.26 -3.46 5.58
N ARG A 203 -30.37 -3.38 6.32
CA ARG A 203 -31.21 -2.17 6.38
C ARG A 203 -30.83 -1.32 7.60
N LYS A 204 -30.53 -0.05 7.38
CA LYS A 204 -30.26 0.93 8.44
C LYS A 204 -30.73 2.32 8.02
N ASP A 205 -31.32 3.06 8.96
CA ASP A 205 -31.86 4.41 8.73
C ASP A 205 -32.84 4.44 7.52
N GLY A 206 -33.62 3.38 7.33
CA GLY A 206 -34.55 3.23 6.19
C GLY A 206 -33.89 2.87 4.84
N LEU A 207 -32.56 2.83 4.76
CA LEU A 207 -31.80 2.57 3.54
C LEU A 207 -31.21 1.15 3.52
N ASP A 208 -31.19 0.55 2.34
CA ASP A 208 -30.61 -0.76 2.11
C ASP A 208 -29.13 -0.63 1.68
N HIS A 209 -28.26 -1.29 2.43
CA HIS A 209 -26.82 -1.38 2.18
C HIS A 209 -26.44 -2.80 1.80
N TYR A 210 -25.69 -2.93 0.70
CA TYR A 210 -25.31 -4.22 0.16
C TYR A 210 -23.81 -4.47 0.31
N TYR A 211 -23.46 -5.70 0.66
CA TYR A 211 -22.07 -6.11 0.86
C TYR A 211 -21.90 -7.62 0.64
N SER A 212 -20.68 -8.05 0.34
CA SER A 212 -20.31 -9.45 0.16
C SER A 212 -19.10 -9.81 1.00
N ALA A 213 -19.05 -11.04 1.51
CA ALA A 213 -17.80 -11.64 1.95
C ALA A 213 -16.84 -11.74 0.77
N MET A 214 -15.55 -11.55 1.01
CA MET A 214 -14.54 -11.58 -0.03
C MET A 214 -13.30 -12.32 0.49
N LEU A 215 -12.74 -13.18 -0.35
CA LEU A 215 -11.44 -13.84 -0.13
C LEU A 215 -10.51 -13.51 -1.28
N GLN A 216 -9.24 -13.22 -0.99
CA GLN A 216 -8.20 -13.07 -2.00
C GLN A 216 -7.15 -14.17 -1.83
N ILE A 217 -6.83 -14.85 -2.91
CA ILE A 217 -5.84 -15.94 -2.95
C ILE A 217 -4.63 -15.47 -3.75
N THR A 218 -3.44 -15.62 -3.16
CA THR A 218 -2.18 -15.18 -3.78
C THR A 218 -1.05 -16.14 -3.45
N VAL A 219 -0.06 -16.28 -4.35
CA VAL A 219 1.12 -17.13 -4.17
C VAL A 219 2.34 -16.28 -3.89
N HIS A 220 3.08 -16.62 -2.85
CA HIS A 220 4.24 -15.89 -2.37
C HIS A 220 5.36 -16.85 -1.95
N ASN A 221 6.61 -16.43 -2.13
CA ASN A 221 7.75 -17.09 -1.50
C ASN A 221 8.10 -16.39 -0.17
N VAL A 222 8.85 -17.07 0.70
CA VAL A 222 9.35 -16.53 1.98
C VAL A 222 10.86 -16.72 2.00
N PRO A 223 11.66 -15.70 2.35
CA PRO A 223 13.11 -15.82 2.40
C PRO A 223 13.56 -17.04 3.20
N PHE A 224 14.55 -17.77 2.69
CA PHE A 224 15.19 -18.91 3.35
C PHE A 224 14.24 -20.07 3.72
N THR A 225 13.04 -20.10 3.11
CA THR A 225 12.04 -21.14 3.36
C THR A 225 11.93 -22.04 2.12
N PRO A 226 12.07 -23.37 2.24
CA PRO A 226 12.08 -24.30 1.12
C PRO A 226 10.68 -24.65 0.58
N SER A 227 9.65 -23.94 1.02
CA SER A 227 8.27 -24.10 0.55
C SER A 227 7.62 -22.73 0.33
N PHE A 228 6.80 -22.63 -0.71
CA PHE A 228 6.05 -21.42 -1.00
C PHE A 228 4.74 -21.37 -0.21
N ARG A 229 4.14 -20.18 -0.16
CA ARG A 229 2.92 -19.90 0.57
C ARG A 229 1.79 -19.51 -0.37
N VAL A 230 0.62 -20.08 -0.14
CA VAL A 230 -0.66 -19.56 -0.64
C VAL A 230 -1.26 -18.75 0.50
N HIS A 231 -1.35 -17.43 0.33
CA HIS A 231 -2.00 -16.54 1.29
C HIS A 231 -3.48 -16.41 0.94
N VAL A 232 -4.34 -16.53 1.97
CA VAL A 232 -5.77 -16.28 1.83
C VAL A 232 -6.18 -15.13 2.75
N SER A 233 -6.67 -14.06 2.14
CA SER A 233 -7.03 -12.82 2.82
C SER A 233 -8.53 -12.59 2.79
N SER A 234 -9.13 -12.52 3.96
CA SER A 234 -10.57 -12.31 4.13
C SER A 234 -10.94 -10.83 4.28
N GLY A 235 -12.10 -10.43 3.75
CA GLY A 235 -12.56 -9.06 3.79
C GLY A 235 -14.03 -8.89 3.43
N ILE A 236 -14.44 -7.62 3.29
CA ILE A 236 -15.79 -7.22 2.87
C ILE A 236 -15.69 -6.39 1.59
N ARG A 237 -16.46 -6.80 0.58
CA ARG A 237 -16.74 -6.03 -0.64
C ARG A 237 -18.04 -5.25 -0.41
N ARG A 238 -18.03 -3.95 -0.72
CA ARG A 238 -19.22 -3.07 -0.58
C ARG A 238 -19.71 -2.68 -1.97
N TRP A 239 -21.01 -2.48 -2.10
CA TRP A 239 -21.64 -2.15 -3.37
C TRP A 239 -22.30 -0.78 -3.34
N SER A 240 -22.15 -0.04 -4.43
CA SER A 240 -22.79 1.26 -4.61
C SER A 240 -24.23 1.06 -5.06
N THR A 241 -25.17 1.49 -4.22
CA THR A 241 -26.62 1.36 -4.48
C THR A 241 -27.40 2.66 -4.30
N ARG A 242 -26.70 3.78 -4.15
CA ARG A 242 -27.34 5.10 -4.15
C ARG A 242 -27.73 5.47 -5.58
N THR A 243 -28.93 6.00 -5.73
CA THR A 243 -29.44 6.47 -7.01
C THR A 243 -29.43 8.00 -7.07
N PRO A 244 -28.88 8.61 -8.13
CA PRO A 244 -27.98 7.99 -9.11
C PRO A 244 -26.61 7.65 -8.48
N ILE A 245 -25.90 6.67 -9.03
CA ILE A 245 -24.52 6.41 -8.61
C ILE A 245 -23.63 7.57 -9.05
N TRP A 246 -22.95 8.20 -8.08
CA TRP A 246 -21.92 9.18 -8.39
C TRP A 246 -20.57 8.51 -8.64
N VAL A 247 -19.99 8.73 -9.83
CA VAL A 247 -18.64 8.25 -10.21
C VAL A 247 -17.70 9.45 -10.36
N PRO A 248 -16.56 9.48 -9.64
CA PRO A 248 -15.61 10.59 -9.73
C PRO A 248 -15.05 10.77 -11.15
N ARG A 249 -15.04 12.02 -11.64
CA ARG A 249 -14.48 12.37 -12.96
C ARG A 249 -13.02 11.93 -13.06
N GLY A 250 -12.64 11.36 -14.20
CA GLY A 250 -11.29 10.85 -14.46
C GLY A 250 -10.98 9.48 -13.85
N ARG A 251 -11.81 8.96 -12.94
CA ARG A 251 -11.69 7.61 -12.38
C ARG A 251 -12.73 6.66 -12.97
N GLY A 252 -12.36 5.38 -13.10
CA GLY A 252 -13.29 4.33 -13.46
C GLY A 252 -13.89 3.67 -12.22
N ALA A 253 -15.13 3.20 -12.33
CA ALA A 253 -15.83 2.37 -11.36
C ALA A 253 -15.81 0.91 -11.81
N THR A 254 -15.36 -0.02 -10.97
CA THR A 254 -15.44 -1.46 -11.29
C THR A 254 -16.87 -1.96 -11.16
N VAL A 255 -17.33 -2.72 -12.14
CA VAL A 255 -18.64 -3.37 -12.15
C VAL A 255 -18.43 -4.87 -12.34
N LEU A 256 -19.16 -5.66 -11.56
CA LEU A 256 -19.16 -7.11 -11.64
C LEU A 256 -20.52 -7.60 -12.15
N PHE A 257 -20.49 -8.56 -13.06
CA PHE A 257 -21.66 -9.10 -13.74
C PHE A 257 -21.80 -10.60 -13.50
N ASP A 258 -23.04 -11.03 -13.25
CA ASP A 258 -23.50 -12.41 -13.24
C ASP A 258 -24.37 -12.56 -14.50
N LEU A 259 -23.94 -13.39 -15.46
CA LEU A 259 -24.59 -13.52 -16.77
C LEU A 259 -24.35 -14.91 -17.38
N PRO A 260 -25.35 -15.53 -18.03
CA PRO A 260 -25.16 -16.84 -18.67
C PRO A 260 -24.19 -16.77 -19.84
N PHE A 261 -23.34 -17.78 -19.98
CA PHE A 261 -22.41 -17.92 -21.11
C PHE A 261 -23.02 -18.84 -22.18
N PRO A 262 -23.08 -18.41 -23.46
CA PRO A 262 -23.82 -19.13 -24.51
C PRO A 262 -23.21 -20.48 -24.90
N TRP A 263 -21.95 -20.76 -24.55
CA TRP A 263 -21.28 -22.05 -24.79
C TRP A 263 -21.19 -22.95 -23.55
N GLN A 264 -21.65 -22.47 -22.39
CA GLN A 264 -21.92 -23.36 -21.28
C GLN A 264 -23.31 -23.93 -21.56
N GLU A 265 -23.37 -25.15 -22.11
CA GLU A 265 -24.63 -25.86 -22.33
C GLU A 265 -25.47 -25.91 -21.03
N ASP A 266 -26.75 -26.28 -21.15
CA ASP A 266 -27.74 -26.55 -20.07
C ASP A 266 -27.30 -27.61 -19.03
N SER A 267 -25.99 -27.74 -18.79
CA SER A 267 -25.46 -28.26 -17.56
C SER A 267 -26.12 -27.52 -16.39
N HIS A 268 -26.81 -28.28 -15.52
CA HIS A 268 -27.25 -27.82 -14.20
C HIS A 268 -26.06 -27.43 -13.28
N ALA A 269 -24.85 -27.31 -13.82
CA ALA A 269 -23.65 -26.91 -13.14
C ALA A 269 -23.78 -25.45 -12.71
N ARG A 270 -23.51 -25.21 -11.43
CA ARG A 270 -23.58 -23.88 -10.83
C ARG A 270 -22.57 -22.96 -11.52
N GLN A 271 -23.01 -21.80 -12.00
CA GLN A 271 -22.09 -20.77 -12.48
C GLN A 271 -21.11 -20.37 -11.37
N LEU A 272 -19.81 -20.49 -11.63
CA LEU A 272 -18.76 -20.26 -10.63
C LEU A 272 -18.10 -18.89 -10.76
N ARG A 273 -18.37 -18.12 -11.82
CA ARG A 273 -17.61 -16.90 -12.14
C ARG A 273 -18.49 -15.65 -12.22
N LEU A 274 -17.91 -14.51 -11.86
CA LEU A 274 -18.43 -13.17 -12.22
C LEU A 274 -17.47 -12.51 -13.19
N VAL A 275 -18.00 -11.76 -14.15
CA VAL A 275 -17.21 -11.00 -15.13
C VAL A 275 -17.00 -9.58 -14.63
N GLY A 276 -15.78 -9.06 -14.76
CA GLY A 276 -15.44 -7.70 -14.31
C GLY A 276 -15.18 -6.75 -15.47
N ASN A 277 -15.80 -5.56 -15.42
CA ASN A 277 -15.51 -4.44 -16.33
C ASN A 277 -15.36 -3.13 -15.54
N VAL A 278 -14.96 -2.05 -16.22
CA VAL A 278 -14.81 -0.72 -15.61
C VAL A 278 -15.66 0.29 -16.36
N MET A 279 -16.56 0.98 -15.66
CA MET A 279 -17.36 2.08 -16.17
C MET A 279 -16.61 3.41 -15.96
N LYS A 280 -16.53 4.28 -16.97
CA LYS A 280 -15.88 5.60 -16.89
C LYS A 280 -16.67 6.65 -17.65
N PHE A 281 -16.65 7.90 -17.17
CA PHE A 281 -17.21 9.02 -17.93
C PHE A 281 -16.33 9.37 -19.14
N SER A 282 -16.92 9.39 -20.34
CA SER A 282 -16.29 9.84 -21.58
C SER A 282 -16.58 11.33 -21.81
N LEU A 283 -15.55 12.16 -21.85
CA LEU A 283 -15.71 13.59 -22.17
C LEU A 283 -16.12 13.81 -23.62
N GLN A 284 -15.65 12.94 -24.53
CA GLN A 284 -15.96 13.03 -25.96
C GLN A 284 -17.43 12.71 -26.23
N GLU A 285 -17.99 11.71 -25.56
CA GLU A 285 -19.37 11.28 -25.76
C GLU A 285 -20.37 11.91 -24.78
N GLY A 286 -19.90 12.64 -23.77
CA GLY A 286 -20.76 13.26 -22.75
C GLY A 286 -21.53 12.28 -21.85
N ARG A 287 -21.19 10.98 -21.87
CA ARG A 287 -21.89 9.89 -21.18
C ARG A 287 -20.93 8.89 -20.54
N TYR A 288 -21.47 7.96 -19.75
CA TYR A 288 -20.68 6.85 -19.21
C TYR A 288 -20.49 5.73 -20.24
N THR A 289 -19.28 5.21 -20.34
CA THR A 289 -18.91 4.10 -21.21
C THR A 289 -18.09 3.05 -20.46
N TRP A 290 -18.19 1.78 -20.87
CA TRP A 290 -17.27 0.74 -20.46
C TRP A 290 -15.83 1.01 -20.96
N ARG A 291 -14.84 0.68 -20.14
CA ARG A 291 -13.43 0.81 -20.44
C ARG A 291 -12.98 -0.47 -21.14
N GLY A 292 -12.33 -0.33 -22.30
CA GLY A 292 -11.99 -1.50 -23.12
C GLY A 292 -13.14 -1.94 -24.03
N HIS A 293 -14.10 -1.05 -24.32
CA HIS A 293 -14.83 -1.16 -25.57
C HIS A 293 -13.81 -1.19 -26.71
N SER A 294 -13.94 -2.20 -27.57
CA SER A 294 -13.29 -2.21 -28.88
C SER A 294 -13.57 -0.86 -29.56
N SER A 295 -12.53 -0.18 -30.06
CA SER A 295 -12.71 0.99 -30.94
C SER A 295 -13.30 0.60 -32.30
N VAL A 296 -13.44 -0.69 -32.56
CA VAL A 296 -14.11 -1.24 -33.72
C VAL A 296 -15.47 -1.80 -33.30
N GLU A 297 -16.53 -1.48 -34.04
CA GLU A 297 -17.86 -2.12 -33.97
C GLU A 297 -17.82 -3.61 -34.41
N ILE A 298 -16.77 -4.36 -34.02
CA ILE A 298 -16.58 -5.78 -34.36
C ILE A 298 -16.99 -6.71 -33.22
N LEU A 299 -17.30 -6.18 -32.03
CA LEU A 299 -17.89 -7.00 -30.95
C LEU A 299 -19.40 -7.22 -31.13
N ASP A 300 -19.99 -6.76 -32.23
CA ASP A 300 -21.39 -7.03 -32.56
C ASP A 300 -21.72 -8.53 -32.63
N ASN A 301 -20.72 -9.40 -32.85
CA ASN A 301 -20.90 -10.85 -33.00
C ASN A 301 -20.54 -11.68 -31.74
N LEU A 302 -20.12 -11.06 -30.63
CA LEU A 302 -19.92 -11.78 -29.36
C LEU A 302 -21.12 -11.53 -28.44
N ASP A 303 -22.06 -12.48 -28.44
CA ASP A 303 -23.39 -12.42 -27.81
C ASP A 303 -23.37 -12.05 -26.30
N ILE A 304 -22.22 -12.16 -25.61
CA ILE A 304 -22.05 -11.78 -24.20
C ILE A 304 -22.04 -10.27 -23.97
N VAL A 305 -21.36 -9.48 -24.82
CA VAL A 305 -21.21 -8.04 -24.58
C VAL A 305 -22.52 -7.29 -24.84
N ARG A 306 -23.36 -7.81 -25.74
CA ARG A 306 -24.73 -7.30 -25.97
C ARG A 306 -25.64 -7.45 -24.75
N ARG A 307 -25.35 -8.39 -23.85
CA ARG A 307 -26.11 -8.62 -22.61
C ARG A 307 -25.75 -7.64 -21.49
N TYR A 308 -24.70 -6.83 -21.65
CA TYR A 308 -24.36 -5.83 -20.63
C TYR A 308 -25.41 -4.72 -20.59
N PRO A 309 -25.85 -4.30 -19.39
CA PRO A 309 -26.64 -3.08 -19.25
C PRO A 309 -25.89 -1.88 -19.80
N LYS A 310 -26.63 -0.89 -20.30
CA LYS A 310 -26.02 0.41 -20.59
C LYS A 310 -25.52 1.01 -19.25
N PRO A 311 -24.33 1.64 -19.24
CA PRO A 311 -23.81 2.29 -18.04
C PRO A 311 -24.82 3.24 -17.36
N ASP A 312 -25.57 4.01 -18.15
CA ASP A 312 -26.53 4.98 -17.64
C ASP A 312 -27.74 4.29 -16.95
N ASP A 313 -28.19 3.14 -17.45
CA ASP A 313 -29.27 2.34 -16.83
C ASP A 313 -28.83 1.81 -15.47
N LEU A 314 -27.58 1.34 -15.37
CA LEU A 314 -27.00 0.86 -14.11
C LEU A 314 -26.82 1.98 -13.08
N ILE A 315 -26.49 3.19 -13.52
CA ILE A 315 -26.38 4.37 -12.66
C ILE A 315 -27.75 4.81 -12.13
N ALA A 316 -28.78 4.73 -12.98
CA ALA A 316 -30.15 5.11 -12.65
C ALA A 316 -30.85 4.10 -11.73
N ALA A 317 -30.63 2.79 -11.92
CA ALA A 317 -31.34 1.74 -11.20
C ALA A 317 -30.40 0.66 -10.61
N PRO A 318 -29.39 1.02 -9.80
CA PRO A 318 -28.36 0.07 -9.36
C PRO A 318 -28.86 -1.07 -8.47
N GLN A 319 -29.96 -0.85 -7.72
CA GLN A 319 -30.54 -1.90 -6.88
C GLN A 319 -31.30 -2.94 -7.70
N GLU A 320 -31.99 -2.51 -8.75
CA GLU A 320 -32.74 -3.42 -9.64
C GLU A 320 -31.77 -4.34 -10.38
N TRP A 321 -30.70 -3.78 -10.96
CA TRP A 321 -29.65 -4.56 -11.61
C TRP A 321 -28.90 -5.51 -10.68
N MET A 322 -28.79 -5.20 -9.38
CA MET A 322 -28.15 -6.08 -8.41
C MET A 322 -29.00 -7.28 -8.03
N VAL A 323 -30.33 -7.11 -7.99
CA VAL A 323 -31.28 -8.23 -7.80
C VAL A 323 -31.37 -9.08 -9.06
N GLY A 324 -31.16 -8.46 -10.22
CA GLY A 324 -31.16 -9.08 -11.54
C GLY A 324 -32.32 -8.58 -12.40
N GLN A 325 -32.07 -8.41 -13.70
CA GLN A 325 -33.07 -8.16 -14.72
C GLN A 325 -32.94 -9.21 -15.83
N GLY A 326 -33.92 -10.12 -15.91
CA GLY A 326 -33.78 -11.35 -16.72
C GLY A 326 -32.67 -12.24 -16.15
N ASP A 327 -31.80 -12.76 -17.02
CA ASP A 327 -30.68 -13.61 -16.61
C ASP A 327 -29.39 -12.83 -16.30
N VAL A 328 -29.48 -11.49 -16.19
CA VAL A 328 -28.31 -10.63 -15.96
C VAL A 328 -28.45 -9.91 -14.63
N ALA A 329 -27.43 -10.02 -13.78
CA ALA A 329 -27.26 -9.17 -12.60
C ALA A 329 -25.94 -8.41 -12.67
N ALA A 330 -25.93 -7.16 -12.20
CA ALA A 330 -24.77 -6.29 -12.21
C ALA A 330 -24.67 -5.48 -10.92
N ALA A 331 -23.46 -5.36 -10.38
CA ALA A 331 -23.21 -4.58 -9.17
C ALA A 331 -21.95 -3.72 -9.29
N VAL A 332 -22.09 -2.44 -8.93
CA VAL A 332 -21.00 -1.45 -8.94
C VAL A 332 -20.23 -1.52 -7.62
N VAL A 333 -18.92 -1.75 -7.68
CA VAL A 333 -18.06 -1.80 -6.51
C VAL A 333 -17.91 -0.40 -5.90
N HIS A 334 -18.19 -0.28 -4.61
CA HIS A 334 -18.03 0.97 -3.88
C HIS A 334 -16.55 1.29 -3.63
N SER A 335 -16.13 2.52 -3.94
CA SER A 335 -14.83 3.08 -3.56
C SER A 335 -15.01 4.24 -2.57
N THR A 336 -14.02 4.52 -1.72
CA THR A 336 -14.06 5.68 -0.80
C THR A 336 -14.19 7.01 -1.54
N ALA A 337 -13.73 7.05 -2.79
CA ALA A 337 -13.89 8.19 -3.66
C ALA A 337 -15.34 8.42 -4.10
N MET A 338 -16.28 7.47 -3.91
CA MET A 338 -17.72 7.62 -4.17
C MET A 338 -18.51 8.06 -2.92
N GLY A 339 -17.82 8.38 -1.83
CA GLY A 339 -18.40 8.80 -0.56
C GLY A 339 -18.34 7.71 0.51
N GLN A 340 -19.18 7.88 1.55
CA GLN A 340 -19.22 6.99 2.70
C GLN A 340 -20.23 5.85 2.51
N HIS A 341 -19.91 4.68 3.07
CA HIS A 341 -20.76 3.50 3.12
C HIS A 341 -20.99 3.07 4.57
N LYS A 342 -22.22 2.65 4.93
CA LYS A 342 -22.56 2.33 6.34
C LYS A 342 -21.95 1.02 6.84
N ILE A 343 -21.72 0.05 5.96
CA ILE A 343 -21.07 -1.23 6.33
C ILE A 343 -19.59 -0.97 6.64
N GLY A 344 -19.10 -1.40 7.80
CA GLY A 344 -17.70 -1.22 8.24
C GLY A 344 -16.71 -2.10 7.47
N THR A 345 -15.42 -1.76 7.47
CA THR A 345 -14.38 -2.53 6.75
C THR A 345 -13.96 -3.77 7.53
N GLY A 346 -13.36 -4.75 6.85
CA GLY A 346 -12.74 -5.94 7.44
C GLY A 346 -13.73 -6.94 8.06
N LEU A 347 -13.19 -8.08 8.51
CA LEU A 347 -13.91 -9.14 9.23
C LEU A 347 -13.30 -9.32 10.63
N MET A 348 -14.13 -9.69 11.60
CA MET A 348 -13.67 -9.94 12.97
C MET A 348 -12.83 -11.24 13.04
N PRO A 349 -11.95 -11.39 14.05
CA PRO A 349 -11.11 -12.59 14.18
C PRO A 349 -11.88 -13.92 14.16
N GLY A 350 -13.06 -13.96 14.77
CA GLY A 350 -13.90 -15.18 14.80
C GLY A 350 -14.36 -15.58 13.40
N GLU A 351 -14.87 -14.63 12.61
CA GLU A 351 -15.29 -14.88 11.23
C GLU A 351 -14.10 -15.25 10.33
N ARG A 352 -12.94 -14.62 10.59
CA ARG A 352 -11.69 -14.97 9.90
C ARG A 352 -11.27 -16.40 10.18
N ALA A 353 -11.34 -16.85 11.43
CA ALA A 353 -11.03 -18.22 11.81
C ALA A 353 -11.99 -19.22 11.13
N GLN A 354 -13.29 -18.95 11.11
CA GLN A 354 -14.27 -19.81 10.42
C GLN A 354 -14.02 -19.93 8.91
N LEU A 355 -13.70 -18.81 8.25
CA LEU A 355 -13.33 -18.82 6.83
C LEU A 355 -12.02 -19.57 6.62
N ASP A 356 -11.03 -19.38 7.49
CA ASP A 356 -9.76 -20.10 7.44
C ASP A 356 -9.94 -21.61 7.62
N ASP A 357 -10.85 -22.07 8.47
CA ASP A 357 -11.20 -23.50 8.61
C ASP A 357 -11.87 -24.04 7.35
N TRP A 358 -12.86 -23.33 6.80
CA TRP A 358 -13.50 -23.71 5.54
C TRP A 358 -12.53 -23.79 4.37
N VAL A 359 -11.58 -22.84 4.29
CA VAL A 359 -10.50 -22.85 3.29
C VAL A 359 -9.61 -24.05 3.51
N ALA A 360 -9.10 -24.27 4.72
CA ALA A 360 -8.20 -25.39 5.02
C ALA A 360 -8.80 -26.74 4.61
N ASP A 361 -10.07 -26.96 4.90
CA ASP A 361 -10.77 -28.18 4.47
C ASP A 361 -10.89 -28.29 2.95
N GLY A 362 -11.02 -27.16 2.25
CA GLY A 362 -11.15 -27.11 0.80
C GLY A 362 -9.84 -27.26 0.03
N LEU A 363 -8.70 -27.04 0.68
CA LEU A 363 -7.39 -27.19 0.04
C LEU A 363 -6.75 -28.56 0.28
N ARG A 364 -7.32 -29.39 1.17
CA ARG A 364 -6.88 -30.76 1.37
C ARG A 364 -7.21 -31.64 0.15
N PRO A 365 -6.39 -32.66 -0.15
CA PRO A 365 -5.17 -33.02 0.57
C PRO A 365 -3.93 -32.18 0.17
N TRP A 366 -3.94 -31.48 -0.96
CA TRP A 366 -2.72 -30.92 -1.58
C TRP A 366 -2.00 -29.83 -0.79
N PHE A 367 -2.74 -29.06 0.00
CA PHE A 367 -2.18 -28.02 0.85
C PHE A 367 -2.58 -28.23 2.30
N ARG A 368 -1.61 -27.98 3.17
CA ARG A 368 -1.83 -27.89 4.61
C ARG A 368 -1.67 -26.46 5.09
N ARG A 369 -2.34 -26.13 6.19
CA ARG A 369 -2.20 -24.84 6.86
C ARG A 369 -0.78 -24.71 7.42
N VAL A 370 -0.19 -23.53 7.28
CA VAL A 370 1.11 -23.23 7.93
C VAL A 370 0.96 -23.30 9.44
N SER A 371 1.93 -23.91 10.12
CA SER A 371 1.96 -24.03 11.59
C SER A 371 1.73 -22.70 12.29
N SER A 372 0.96 -22.74 13.38
CA SER A 372 0.80 -21.58 14.26
C SER A 372 2.15 -21.12 14.81
N LEU A 373 2.31 -19.80 14.92
CA LEU A 373 3.53 -19.16 15.41
C LEU A 373 3.46 -18.99 16.93
N SER A 374 4.55 -19.31 17.63
CA SER A 374 4.71 -19.08 19.07
C SER A 374 5.53 -17.82 19.33
N ARG A 375 5.48 -17.31 20.56
CA ARG A 375 6.31 -16.17 20.98
C ARG A 375 7.79 -16.51 20.79
N ALA A 376 8.45 -15.74 19.93
CA ALA A 376 9.89 -15.84 19.69
C ALA A 376 10.68 -15.09 20.77
N PHE A 377 10.08 -14.06 21.38
CA PHE A 377 10.74 -13.24 22.38
C PHE A 377 9.79 -12.87 23.52
N ARG A 378 10.28 -12.99 24.77
CA ARG A 378 9.46 -12.79 25.98
C ARG A 378 9.08 -11.33 26.19
N VAL A 379 9.98 -10.39 25.89
CA VAL A 379 9.77 -8.96 26.15
C VAL A 379 9.33 -8.24 24.88
N THR A 380 8.01 -8.04 24.76
CA THR A 380 7.40 -7.42 23.57
C THR A 380 7.70 -5.93 23.42
N LYS A 381 7.67 -5.16 24.52
CA LYS A 381 7.76 -3.70 24.47
C LYS A 381 9.12 -3.21 24.98
N PRO A 382 9.65 -2.11 24.43
CA PRO A 382 10.84 -1.45 24.97
C PRO A 382 10.55 -0.85 26.36
N VAL A 383 11.51 -0.13 26.92
CA VAL A 383 11.28 0.72 28.09
C VAL A 383 10.31 1.84 27.68
N LEU A 384 9.08 1.76 28.20
CA LEU A 384 8.03 2.76 28.03
C LEU A 384 7.59 3.30 29.39
N LEU A 385 6.98 4.48 29.40
CA LEU A 385 6.36 5.03 30.59
C LEU A 385 5.22 4.11 31.09
N PRO A 386 5.08 3.93 32.42
CA PRO A 386 4.06 3.04 32.97
C PRO A 386 2.65 3.59 32.73
N LYS A 387 1.70 2.71 32.45
CA LYS A 387 0.28 3.08 32.41
C LYS A 387 -0.23 3.28 33.84
N VAL A 388 -0.75 4.47 34.14
CA VAL A 388 -1.30 4.81 35.46
C VAL A 388 -2.83 4.96 35.36
N PRO A 389 -3.61 4.32 36.25
CA PRO A 389 -5.07 4.51 36.32
C PRO A 389 -5.47 5.96 36.60
N ARG A 390 -6.69 6.35 36.20
CA ARG A 390 -7.23 7.69 36.51
C ARG A 390 -7.40 7.97 38.00
N THR A 391 -7.51 6.93 38.81
CA THR A 391 -7.75 7.00 40.26
C THR A 391 -6.50 7.34 41.08
N ASP A 392 -5.31 7.37 40.46
CA ASP A 392 -4.05 7.73 41.12
C ASP A 392 -3.47 9.01 40.48
N PRO A 393 -3.98 10.19 40.88
CA PRO A 393 -3.60 11.46 40.27
C PRO A 393 -2.14 11.84 40.54
N VAL A 394 -1.60 11.47 41.71
CA VAL A 394 -0.22 11.79 42.11
C VAL A 394 0.77 11.06 41.20
N ARG A 395 0.60 9.74 41.05
CA ARG A 395 1.48 8.95 40.18
C ARG A 395 1.30 9.33 38.72
N ARG A 396 0.09 9.70 38.32
CA ARG A 396 -0.19 10.17 36.96
C ARG A 396 0.55 11.46 36.65
N ALA A 397 0.48 12.45 37.54
CA ALA A 397 1.22 13.71 37.40
C ALA A 397 2.74 13.46 37.32
N ALA A 398 3.27 12.52 38.11
CA ALA A 398 4.69 12.15 38.04
C ALA A 398 5.09 11.52 36.68
N VAL A 399 4.22 10.70 36.08
CA VAL A 399 4.46 10.11 34.75
C VAL A 399 4.32 11.16 33.64
N GLU A 400 3.33 12.05 33.74
CA GLU A 400 3.16 13.17 32.81
C GLU A 400 4.36 14.12 32.84
N LEU A 401 4.89 14.43 34.04
CA LEU A 401 6.11 15.21 34.20
C LEU A 401 7.31 14.53 33.53
N ARG A 402 7.50 13.21 33.72
CA ARG A 402 8.56 12.45 33.03
C ARG A 402 8.43 12.51 31.51
N ALA A 403 7.20 12.43 30.98
CA ALA A 403 6.95 12.56 29.55
C ALA A 403 7.30 13.96 29.03
N VAL A 404 6.94 15.00 29.77
CA VAL A 404 7.29 16.39 29.45
C VAL A 404 8.81 16.59 29.46
N THR A 405 9.51 16.13 30.51
CA THR A 405 10.97 16.24 30.62
C THR A 405 11.67 15.53 29.47
N ALA A 406 11.25 14.30 29.13
CA ALA A 406 11.80 13.55 28.01
C ALA A 406 11.60 14.28 26.67
N ARG A 407 10.42 14.87 26.45
CA ARG A 407 10.10 15.64 25.25
C ARG A 407 10.93 16.91 25.13
N ARG A 408 11.11 17.66 26.23
CA ARG A 408 11.99 18.84 26.28
C ARG A 408 13.44 18.45 25.96
N ALA A 409 13.93 17.35 26.50
CA ALA A 409 15.27 16.85 26.20
C ALA A 409 15.43 16.48 24.72
N ALA A 410 14.45 15.79 24.14
CA ALA A 410 14.45 15.47 22.71
C ALA A 410 14.45 16.71 21.82
N LEU A 411 13.66 17.74 22.16
CA LEU A 411 13.65 19.02 21.45
C LEU A 411 14.98 19.76 21.57
N ARG A 412 15.58 19.84 22.77
CA ARG A 412 16.90 20.45 22.95
C ARG A 412 17.98 19.77 22.11
N ALA A 413 17.98 18.44 22.10
CA ALA A 413 18.92 17.66 21.29
C ALA A 413 18.69 17.91 19.79
N ALA A 414 17.44 17.91 19.32
CA ALA A 414 17.10 18.16 17.93
C ALA A 414 17.48 19.58 17.46
N LEU A 415 17.35 20.58 18.34
CA LEU A 415 17.61 21.99 18.03
C LEU A 415 19.07 22.43 18.29
N ALA A 416 19.86 21.61 18.99
CA ALA A 416 21.26 21.90 19.34
C ALA A 416 21.47 23.33 19.91
N GLY A 417 20.62 23.72 20.86
CA GLY A 417 20.68 25.02 21.53
C GLY A 417 19.97 26.17 20.81
N GLU A 418 19.46 25.98 19.58
CA GLU A 418 18.60 26.97 18.95
C GLU A 418 17.18 27.02 19.56
N PRO A 419 16.49 28.18 19.50
CA PRO A 419 15.14 28.31 20.02
C PRO A 419 14.11 27.54 19.17
N LEU A 420 13.10 26.98 19.83
CA LEU A 420 11.92 26.38 19.20
C LEU A 420 11.00 27.49 18.68
N ARG A 421 11.07 27.78 17.38
CA ARG A 421 10.23 28.79 16.72
C ARG A 421 9.00 28.14 16.08
N ILE A 422 7.81 28.56 16.48
CA ILE A 422 6.52 28.02 16.01
C ILE A 422 5.63 29.14 15.49
N ASP A 423 5.16 29.04 14.25
CA ASP A 423 4.12 29.91 13.70
C ASP A 423 2.79 29.17 13.73
N ILE A 424 1.80 29.73 14.42
CA ILE A 424 0.42 29.22 14.44
C ILE A 424 -0.39 30.06 13.47
N VAL A 425 -0.80 29.44 12.36
CA VAL A 425 -1.47 30.09 11.24
C VAL A 425 -2.88 29.53 11.15
N THR A 426 -3.86 30.27 11.66
CA THR A 426 -5.23 29.77 11.85
C THR A 426 -6.28 30.59 11.10
N ILE A 427 -7.40 29.95 10.76
CA ILE A 427 -8.61 30.59 10.22
C ILE A 427 -9.55 30.96 11.38
N TYR A 428 -9.62 30.09 12.40
CA TYR A 428 -10.50 30.27 13.56
C TYR A 428 -9.73 30.50 14.86
N PRO A 429 -10.10 31.51 15.68
CA PRO A 429 -9.47 31.78 16.97
C PRO A 429 -9.53 30.59 17.96
N GLU A 430 -10.55 29.74 17.86
CA GLU A 430 -10.72 28.55 18.68
C GLU A 430 -9.59 27.54 18.45
N THR A 431 -9.25 27.27 17.20
CA THR A 431 -8.14 26.38 16.82
C THR A 431 -6.82 26.93 17.35
N GLN A 432 -6.61 28.24 17.27
CA GLN A 432 -5.45 28.92 17.84
C GLN A 432 -5.33 28.67 19.35
N LYS A 433 -6.42 28.88 20.10
CA LYS A 433 -6.46 28.65 21.56
C LYS A 433 -6.14 27.19 21.91
N HIS A 434 -6.69 26.24 21.15
CA HIS A 434 -6.40 24.82 21.36
C HIS A 434 -4.95 24.46 21.10
N LEU A 435 -4.36 24.92 19.99
CA LEU A 435 -2.95 24.66 19.66
C LEU A 435 -2.02 25.22 20.73
N VAL A 436 -2.22 26.47 21.13
CA VAL A 436 -1.36 27.09 22.15
C VAL A 436 -1.48 26.37 23.49
N ARG A 437 -2.71 26.03 23.92
CA ARG A 437 -2.93 25.28 25.15
C ARG A 437 -2.25 23.91 25.11
N GLN A 438 -2.33 23.19 23.99
CA GLN A 438 -1.70 21.88 23.86
C GLN A 438 -0.17 21.97 23.82
N LEU A 439 0.40 23.00 23.19
CA LEU A 439 1.85 23.26 23.26
C LEU A 439 2.29 23.48 24.70
N ALA A 440 1.59 24.33 25.46
CA ALA A 440 1.93 24.57 26.86
C ALA A 440 1.83 23.30 27.72
N LEU A 441 0.80 22.47 27.52
CA LEU A 441 0.66 21.18 28.22
C LEU A 441 1.77 20.19 27.84
N LEU A 442 2.06 20.03 26.55
CA LEU A 442 3.10 19.11 26.07
C LEU A 442 4.50 19.55 26.47
N LEU A 443 4.72 20.85 26.62
CA LEU A 443 6.00 21.42 27.03
C LEU A 443 6.02 21.78 28.51
N GLY A 444 4.97 21.50 29.29
CA GLY A 444 4.83 21.80 30.73
C GLY A 444 5.08 23.26 31.13
N VAL A 445 4.68 24.21 30.28
CA VAL A 445 4.84 25.65 30.53
C VAL A 445 3.57 26.21 31.16
N ASP A 446 3.73 27.14 32.10
CA ASP A 446 2.60 27.86 32.70
C ASP A 446 2.02 28.91 31.73
N MET A 447 0.70 28.92 31.62
CA MET A 447 -0.06 29.86 30.81
C MET A 447 -0.32 31.19 31.53
N ALA A 448 -0.06 31.29 32.84
CA ALA A 448 -0.36 32.47 33.65
C ALA A 448 0.40 33.75 33.24
N GLY A 449 1.48 33.63 32.46
CA GLY A 449 2.27 34.76 31.92
C GLY A 449 1.86 35.24 30.53
N PHE A 450 0.63 34.97 30.08
CA PHE A 450 0.16 35.34 28.75
C PHE A 450 0.11 36.85 28.55
N GLY A 451 0.89 37.35 27.59
CA GLY A 451 0.59 38.64 26.94
C GLY A 451 -0.45 38.45 25.84
N ASP A 452 -1.28 39.46 25.62
CA ASP A 452 -2.26 39.53 24.50
C ASP A 452 -1.59 39.80 23.14
N GLY A 453 -0.25 39.78 23.06
CA GLY A 453 0.51 39.99 21.84
C GLY A 453 0.48 38.82 20.86
N CYS A 454 0.77 39.13 19.59
CA CYS A 454 0.92 38.16 18.52
C CYS A 454 2.20 37.32 18.62
N VAL A 455 3.20 37.77 19.38
CA VAL A 455 4.44 37.02 19.67
C VAL A 455 4.48 36.67 21.15
N ARG A 456 4.78 35.41 21.45
CA ARG A 456 4.87 34.86 22.80
C ARG A 456 6.20 34.14 22.97
N ARG A 457 6.82 34.32 24.13
CA ARG A 457 8.11 33.70 24.44
C ARG A 457 8.05 32.96 25.77
N TRP A 458 8.60 31.75 25.79
CA TRP A 458 8.74 30.94 26.98
C TRP A 458 10.19 30.45 27.10
N SER A 459 10.69 30.36 28.32
CA SER A 459 11.95 29.69 28.63
C SER A 459 11.68 28.62 29.67
N VAL A 460 12.08 27.38 29.39
CA VAL A 460 11.90 26.27 30.32
C VAL A 460 12.99 25.21 30.14
N ASP A 461 13.66 24.82 31.23
CA ASP A 461 14.73 23.82 31.23
C ASP A 461 15.79 24.02 30.11
N GLY A 462 16.16 25.27 29.84
CA GLY A 462 17.12 25.63 28.78
C GLY A 462 16.58 25.50 27.35
N LEU A 463 15.26 25.37 27.18
CA LEU A 463 14.57 25.45 25.89
C LEU A 463 13.88 26.81 25.78
N GLU A 464 14.39 27.64 24.88
CA GLU A 464 13.72 28.88 24.46
C GLU A 464 12.65 28.56 23.41
N ILE A 465 11.45 29.10 23.58
CA ILE A 465 10.29 28.84 22.72
C ILE A 465 9.73 30.19 22.28
N GLU A 466 9.60 30.38 20.97
CA GLU A 466 9.01 31.57 20.37
C GLU A 466 7.81 31.18 19.52
N ILE A 467 6.63 31.67 19.88
CA ILE A 467 5.39 31.45 19.15
C ILE A 467 4.94 32.74 18.50
N THR A 468 4.69 32.69 17.19
CA THR A 468 4.05 33.76 16.44
C THR A 468 2.64 33.31 16.05
N LEU A 469 1.65 34.15 16.30
CA LEU A 469 0.25 33.95 15.95
C LEU A 469 -0.07 34.76 14.71
N SER A 470 -0.72 34.15 13.72
CA SER A 470 -1.08 34.81 12.47
C SER A 470 -2.38 34.27 11.89
N ASP A 471 -3.10 35.13 11.17
CA ASP A 471 -4.28 34.74 10.41
C ASP A 471 -3.87 34.06 9.09
N ALA A 472 -4.53 32.97 8.73
CA ALA A 472 -4.27 32.25 7.50
C ALA A 472 -4.70 33.04 6.25
N GLY A 473 -5.64 33.97 6.37
CA GLY A 473 -6.17 34.76 5.28
C GLY A 473 -6.61 33.89 4.09
N SER A 474 -6.12 34.24 2.90
CA SER A 474 -6.39 33.48 1.67
C SER A 474 -5.49 32.25 1.49
N LEU A 475 -4.49 32.02 2.34
CA LEU A 475 -3.56 30.89 2.23
C LEU A 475 -4.26 29.54 2.43
N GLY A 476 -5.37 29.49 3.16
CA GLY A 476 -6.17 28.27 3.34
C GLY A 476 -7.09 27.93 2.15
N ASN A 477 -7.29 28.87 1.22
CA ASN A 477 -8.25 28.71 0.12
C ASN A 477 -7.74 27.73 -0.95
N GLY A 478 -8.67 27.13 -1.72
CA GLY A 478 -8.32 26.28 -2.84
C GLY A 478 -7.44 27.00 -3.86
N LEU A 479 -6.58 26.25 -4.55
CA LEU A 479 -5.73 26.77 -5.62
C LEU A 479 -6.60 27.20 -6.80
N THR A 480 -6.49 28.47 -7.19
CA THR A 480 -7.17 29.06 -8.35
C THR A 480 -6.14 29.44 -9.40
N ALA A 481 -6.13 28.76 -10.54
CA ALA A 481 -5.29 29.14 -11.68
C ALA A 481 -6.04 30.13 -12.59
N PRO A 482 -5.33 31.11 -13.22
CA PRO A 482 -5.90 31.97 -14.25
C PRO A 482 -6.60 31.16 -15.36
N ARG A 483 -7.64 31.75 -15.98
CA ARG A 483 -8.42 31.10 -17.04
C ARG A 483 -7.70 31.07 -18.40
N GLU A 484 -6.67 31.88 -18.58
CA GLU A 484 -6.03 32.17 -19.88
C GLU A 484 -4.91 31.19 -20.27
N THR A 485 -4.52 30.25 -19.41
CA THR A 485 -3.44 29.29 -19.72
C THR A 485 -3.97 28.07 -20.50
N GLU A 486 -3.34 27.76 -21.64
CA GLU A 486 -3.83 26.77 -22.62
C GLU A 486 -3.81 25.30 -22.16
N SER A 487 -3.07 24.93 -21.09
CA SER A 487 -3.01 23.54 -20.59
C SER A 487 -3.29 23.41 -19.09
N THR A 488 -3.97 22.32 -18.70
CA THR A 488 -4.35 22.02 -17.30
C THR A 488 -3.15 21.95 -16.36
N ASP A 489 -2.01 21.47 -16.87
CA ASP A 489 -0.82 21.28 -16.06
C ASP A 489 -0.02 22.58 -15.85
N ALA A 490 0.06 23.45 -16.87
CA ALA A 490 0.65 24.78 -16.73
C ALA A 490 -0.11 25.61 -15.69
N ARG A 491 -1.45 25.48 -15.67
CA ARG A 491 -2.34 26.08 -14.66
C ARG A 491 -2.03 25.59 -13.26
N ALA A 492 -1.83 24.28 -13.07
CA ALA A 492 -1.50 23.71 -11.77
C ALA A 492 -0.13 24.20 -11.26
N ALA A 493 0.89 24.26 -12.14
CA ALA A 493 2.21 24.74 -11.80
C ALA A 493 2.22 26.25 -11.45
N GLU A 494 1.44 27.05 -12.17
CA GLU A 494 1.28 28.48 -11.87
C GLU A 494 0.55 28.70 -10.53
N ALA A 495 -0.53 27.97 -10.27
CA ALA A 495 -1.24 28.06 -8.99
C ALA A 495 -0.36 27.62 -7.80
N LEU A 496 0.48 26.60 -8.01
CA LEU A 496 1.51 26.17 -7.06
C LEU A 496 2.50 27.31 -6.77
N ARG A 497 3.11 27.89 -7.81
CA ARG A 497 4.06 29.01 -7.68
C ARG A 497 3.44 30.23 -7.01
N ALA A 498 2.22 30.60 -7.41
CA ALA A 498 1.50 31.74 -6.82
C ALA A 498 1.24 31.54 -5.33
N ARG A 499 0.84 30.33 -4.91
CA ARG A 499 0.63 30.04 -3.48
C ARG A 499 1.95 30.06 -2.69
N ARG A 500 3.04 29.55 -3.25
CA ARG A 500 4.37 29.63 -2.62
C ARG A 500 4.83 31.08 -2.43
N ALA A 501 4.67 31.92 -3.46
CA ALA A 501 4.99 33.34 -3.40
C ALA A 501 4.14 34.07 -2.33
N ALA A 502 2.86 33.73 -2.21
CA ALA A 502 1.99 34.29 -1.17
C ALA A 502 2.47 33.92 0.25
N VAL A 503 2.93 32.67 0.47
CA VAL A 503 3.54 32.28 1.75
C VAL A 503 4.82 33.08 2.00
N ALA A 504 5.71 33.19 1.02
CA ALA A 504 6.96 33.94 1.15
C ALA A 504 6.75 35.44 1.43
N ALA A 505 5.68 36.02 0.88
CA ALA A 505 5.30 37.42 1.13
C ALA A 505 4.80 37.63 2.58
N GLN A 506 4.10 36.66 3.15
CA GLN A 506 3.57 36.74 4.52
C GLN A 506 4.58 36.30 5.59
N PHE A 507 5.47 35.36 5.27
CA PHE A 507 6.42 34.77 6.21
C PHE A 507 7.87 34.98 5.73
N PRO A 508 8.60 35.95 6.29
CA PRO A 508 9.99 36.17 5.94
C PRO A 508 10.86 34.93 6.16
N ARG A 509 11.86 34.74 5.29
CA ARG A 509 12.81 33.64 5.38
C ARG A 509 13.59 33.70 6.69
N ARG A 510 13.61 32.58 7.42
CA ARG A 510 14.41 32.43 8.64
C ARG A 510 15.85 32.05 8.32
N THR A 511 16.76 32.51 9.18
CA THR A 511 18.14 32.04 9.26
C THR A 511 18.28 31.05 10.42
N GLY A 512 19.24 30.13 10.34
CA GLY A 512 19.44 29.08 11.34
C GLY A 512 18.54 27.86 11.10
N ARG A 513 18.21 27.15 12.18
CA ARG A 513 17.43 25.91 12.14
C ARG A 513 15.99 26.14 11.64
N PRO A 514 15.44 25.19 10.85
CA PRO A 514 14.04 25.24 10.45
C PRO A 514 13.08 25.37 11.63
N GLY A 515 12.15 26.31 11.55
CA GLY A 515 11.04 26.43 12.50
C GLY A 515 9.87 25.51 12.12
N LEU A 516 8.80 25.58 12.91
CA LEU A 516 7.56 24.83 12.68
C LEU A 516 6.41 25.80 12.36
N ALA A 517 5.55 25.45 11.41
CA ALA A 517 4.29 26.12 11.12
C ALA A 517 3.12 25.15 11.37
N LEU A 518 2.24 25.47 12.31
CA LEU A 518 1.00 24.77 12.58
C LEU A 518 -0.13 25.49 11.84
N VAL A 519 -0.60 24.91 10.74
CA VAL A 519 -1.45 25.59 9.75
C VAL A 519 -2.85 24.98 9.73
N GLU A 520 -3.86 25.80 9.97
CA GLU A 520 -5.25 25.39 9.82
C GLU A 520 -5.68 25.41 8.34
N ILE A 521 -6.31 24.32 7.88
CA ILE A 521 -6.83 24.21 6.51
C ILE A 521 -8.29 23.72 6.51
N PRO A 522 -9.10 24.09 5.51
CA PRO A 522 -10.42 23.50 5.32
C PRO A 522 -10.37 21.97 5.13
N GLY A 523 -11.50 21.31 5.37
CA GLY A 523 -11.65 19.88 5.09
C GLY A 523 -11.54 19.54 3.60
N ALA A 524 -11.19 18.28 3.29
CA ALA A 524 -11.01 17.82 1.92
C ALA A 524 -12.30 17.91 1.06
N ASP A 525 -13.46 17.96 1.70
CA ASP A 525 -14.77 18.20 1.08
C ASP A 525 -14.89 19.60 0.45
N ARG A 526 -14.03 20.55 0.83
CA ARG A 526 -13.94 21.88 0.20
C ARG A 526 -13.06 21.88 -1.06
N PHE A 527 -12.32 20.81 -1.32
CA PHE A 527 -11.39 20.66 -2.44
C PHE A 527 -11.83 19.54 -3.40
N THR A 528 -13.07 19.63 -3.91
CA THR A 528 -13.66 18.60 -4.79
C THR A 528 -13.11 18.62 -6.22
N VAL A 529 -12.47 19.72 -6.61
CA VAL A 529 -11.81 19.87 -7.93
C VAL A 529 -10.40 19.27 -7.85
N PRO A 530 -10.04 18.31 -8.72
CA PRO A 530 -8.70 17.77 -8.75
C PRO A 530 -7.63 18.86 -8.90
N GLY A 531 -6.61 18.83 -8.03
CA GLY A 531 -5.52 19.81 -8.05
C GLY A 531 -5.82 21.14 -7.35
N SER A 532 -7.00 21.32 -6.73
CA SER A 532 -7.31 22.54 -5.97
C SER A 532 -6.85 22.51 -4.50
N ASP A 533 -6.40 21.36 -3.98
CA ASP A 533 -5.92 21.22 -2.61
C ASP A 533 -4.62 22.03 -2.40
N PRO A 534 -4.61 23.05 -1.50
CA PRO A 534 -3.45 23.90 -1.30
C PRO A 534 -2.37 23.28 -0.41
N LYS A 535 -2.61 22.14 0.23
CA LYS A 535 -1.75 21.56 1.28
C LYS A 535 -0.30 21.40 0.81
N PHE A 536 -0.09 20.84 -0.38
CA PHE A 536 1.25 20.65 -0.92
C PHE A 536 1.94 21.98 -1.25
N ALA A 537 1.21 22.92 -1.84
CA ALA A 537 1.73 24.25 -2.17
C ALA A 537 2.14 25.05 -0.92
N LEU A 538 1.33 24.98 0.14
CA LEU A 538 1.65 25.56 1.43
C LEU A 538 2.91 24.94 2.02
N ARG A 539 3.05 23.60 1.95
CA ARG A 539 4.24 22.92 2.46
C ARG A 539 5.52 23.37 1.77
N LEU A 540 5.52 23.45 0.44
CA LEU A 540 6.67 23.98 -0.29
C LEU A 540 6.94 25.45 0.07
N GLY A 541 5.89 26.28 0.10
CA GLY A 541 6.02 27.70 0.43
C GLY A 541 6.58 27.93 1.85
N PHE A 542 6.14 27.16 2.84
CA PHE A 542 6.69 27.25 4.19
C PHE A 542 8.16 26.79 4.23
N ALA A 543 8.51 25.72 3.50
CA ALA A 543 9.88 25.24 3.42
C ALA A 543 10.82 26.30 2.80
N ASP A 544 10.37 27.03 1.76
CA ASP A 544 11.13 28.15 1.16
C ASP A 544 11.49 29.25 2.18
N THR A 545 10.65 29.39 3.21
CA THR A 545 10.85 30.37 4.29
C THR A 545 11.61 29.80 5.51
N GLY A 546 12.11 28.57 5.42
CA GLY A 546 12.79 27.88 6.53
C GLY A 546 11.83 27.36 7.60
N ARG A 547 10.65 26.86 7.21
CA ARG A 547 9.64 26.30 8.12
C ARG A 547 9.14 24.94 7.63
N LEU A 548 9.04 24.00 8.55
CA LEU A 548 8.32 22.74 8.37
C LEU A 548 6.83 22.98 8.64
N SER A 549 5.93 22.30 7.91
CA SER A 549 4.50 22.54 8.06
C SER A 549 3.73 21.30 8.52
N GLN A 550 2.91 21.50 9.55
CA GLN A 550 1.93 20.52 10.01
C GLN A 550 0.52 21.09 9.96
N PHE A 551 -0.39 20.33 9.36
CA PHE A 551 -1.74 20.80 9.06
C PHE A 551 -2.77 20.26 10.05
N ILE A 552 -3.68 21.14 10.47
CA ILE A 552 -4.87 20.80 11.25
C ILE A 552 -6.10 21.18 10.42
N GLN A 553 -7.04 20.27 10.19
CA GLN A 553 -8.27 20.66 9.48
C GLN A 553 -9.22 21.41 10.43
N VAL A 554 -10.07 22.29 9.89
CA VAL A 554 -11.18 22.89 10.63
C VAL A 554 -12.02 21.81 11.31
N ALA A 555 -12.50 22.07 12.52
CA ALA A 555 -13.37 21.14 13.25
C ALA A 555 -14.78 21.11 12.63
N ASP A 556 -15.34 19.91 12.47
CA ASP A 556 -16.75 19.68 12.15
C ASP A 556 -17.34 18.59 13.07
N ASP A 557 -18.66 18.40 13.03
CA ASP A 557 -19.38 17.38 13.82
C ASP A 557 -18.89 15.93 13.58
N ARG A 558 -18.07 15.72 12.55
CA ARG A 558 -17.56 14.42 12.11
C ARG A 558 -16.11 14.19 12.52
N THR A 559 -15.44 15.21 13.06
CA THR A 559 -14.03 15.16 13.44
C THR A 559 -13.84 14.82 14.92
N ALA A 560 -12.67 14.26 15.26
CA ALA A 560 -12.28 14.04 16.65
C ALA A 560 -12.26 15.36 17.43
N ASP A 561 -12.38 15.26 18.76
CA ASP A 561 -12.31 16.40 19.70
C ASP A 561 -11.17 17.39 19.31
N PRO A 562 -11.46 18.70 19.17
CA PRO A 562 -10.48 19.70 18.73
C PRO A 562 -9.18 19.71 19.56
N ALA A 563 -9.28 19.47 20.87
CA ALA A 563 -8.10 19.41 21.73
C ALA A 563 -7.21 18.20 21.42
N THR A 564 -7.80 17.03 21.20
CA THR A 564 -7.08 15.81 20.78
C THR A 564 -6.39 16.00 19.42
N ARG A 565 -7.02 16.72 18.49
CA ARG A 565 -6.42 17.03 17.18
C ARG A 565 -5.25 18.00 17.28
N ALA A 566 -5.39 19.04 18.10
CA ALA A 566 -4.31 19.98 18.38
C ALA A 566 -3.11 19.28 19.04
N GLU A 567 -3.35 18.37 19.99
CA GLU A 567 -2.30 17.56 20.61
C GLU A 567 -1.54 16.73 19.56
N ALA A 568 -2.27 16.02 18.69
CA ALA A 568 -1.68 15.22 17.62
C ALA A 568 -0.88 16.07 16.63
N ALA A 569 -1.40 17.25 16.25
CA ALA A 569 -0.69 18.17 15.36
C ALA A 569 0.61 18.69 15.99
N CYS A 570 0.61 19.02 17.28
CA CYS A 570 1.82 19.47 17.99
C CYS A 570 2.87 18.35 18.06
N ARG A 571 2.47 17.13 18.42
CA ARG A 571 3.40 15.97 18.48
C ARG A 571 3.98 15.62 17.12
N ASP A 572 3.18 15.69 16.06
CA ASP A 572 3.68 15.48 14.70
C ASP A 572 4.62 16.60 14.25
N GLY A 573 4.34 17.85 14.65
CA GLY A 573 5.28 18.96 14.45
C GLY A 573 6.64 18.72 15.12
N PHE A 574 6.67 18.25 16.37
CA PHE A 574 7.92 17.90 17.06
C PHE A 574 8.68 16.75 16.37
N ARG A 575 7.95 15.76 15.84
CA ARG A 575 8.54 14.69 15.02
C ARG A 575 9.28 15.25 13.79
N GLN A 576 8.68 16.21 13.09
CA GLN A 576 9.27 16.81 11.89
C GLN A 576 10.56 17.56 12.20
N LEU A 577 10.68 18.14 13.40
CA LEU A 577 11.92 18.75 13.89
C LEU A 577 13.03 17.72 14.21
N GLY A 578 12.72 16.41 14.18
CA GLY A 578 13.65 15.35 14.61
C GLY A 578 13.65 15.11 16.12
N ALA A 579 12.70 15.71 16.87
CA ALA A 579 12.55 15.49 18.31
C ALA A 579 11.80 14.18 18.60
N SER A 580 12.37 13.07 18.16
CA SER A 580 11.88 11.71 18.39
C SER A 580 12.99 10.87 19.02
N SER A 581 12.73 10.30 20.19
CA SER A 581 13.72 9.46 20.88
C SER A 581 13.38 7.99 20.68
N ALA A 582 14.29 7.21 20.10
CA ALA A 582 14.12 5.77 20.08
C ALA A 582 14.11 5.25 21.52
N PRO A 583 13.04 4.56 21.96
CA PRO A 583 12.98 4.06 23.32
C PRO A 583 14.02 2.97 23.55
N ALA A 584 14.55 2.90 24.78
CA ALA A 584 15.57 1.92 25.13
C ALA A 584 15.04 0.49 24.95
N HIS A 585 15.74 -0.31 24.14
CA HIS A 585 15.36 -1.69 23.88
C HIS A 585 15.54 -2.57 25.13
N ARG A 586 14.89 -3.72 25.11
CA ARG A 586 14.97 -4.78 26.13
C ARG A 586 15.33 -6.13 25.51
N ALA A 587 16.05 -6.10 24.39
CA ALA A 587 16.45 -7.29 23.64
C ALA A 587 17.61 -8.10 24.27
N GLY A 588 18.21 -7.62 25.36
CA GLY A 588 19.29 -8.31 26.08
C GLY A 588 20.64 -7.60 25.98
N THR A 589 21.66 -8.18 26.59
CA THR A 589 23.03 -7.62 26.68
C THR A 589 23.87 -7.85 25.42
N GLY A 590 23.41 -8.69 24.48
CA GLY A 590 24.07 -8.92 23.19
C GLY A 590 23.89 -7.78 22.18
N ILE A 591 23.10 -6.76 22.51
CA ILE A 591 22.92 -5.57 21.68
C ILE A 591 23.91 -4.47 22.13
N PRO A 592 24.76 -3.94 21.23
CA PRO A 592 25.72 -2.89 21.58
C PRO A 592 25.05 -1.62 22.11
N PRO A 593 25.60 -0.96 23.15
CA PRO A 593 25.00 0.22 23.78
C PRO A 593 25.02 1.48 22.89
N ASP A 594 25.94 1.56 21.93
CA ASP A 594 26.12 2.67 20.99
C ASP A 594 25.49 2.41 19.61
N LEU A 595 24.57 1.42 19.53
CA LEU A 595 23.89 1.02 18.30
C LEU A 595 23.19 2.21 17.62
N GLN A 596 23.51 2.43 16.35
CA GLN A 596 22.75 3.33 15.48
C GLN A 596 21.77 2.55 14.59
N TYR A 597 20.64 3.17 14.28
CA TYR A 597 19.62 2.62 13.39
C TYR A 597 19.61 3.37 12.07
N VAL A 598 19.62 2.67 10.95
CA VAL A 598 19.57 3.27 9.61
C VAL A 598 18.41 2.66 8.84
N ALA A 599 17.58 3.47 8.20
CA ALA A 599 16.52 3.01 7.30
C ALA A 599 16.70 3.59 5.90
N LEU A 600 16.42 2.75 4.89
CA LEU A 600 16.45 3.14 3.48
C LEU A 600 15.05 3.07 2.88
N TRP A 601 14.69 4.09 2.12
CA TRP A 601 13.40 4.21 1.43
C TRP A 601 13.57 4.89 0.07
N VAL A 602 12.92 4.39 -0.96
CA VAL A 602 12.84 5.05 -2.27
C VAL A 602 11.47 5.69 -2.43
N VAL A 603 11.47 7.01 -2.60
CA VAL A 603 10.30 7.78 -3.03
C VAL A 603 10.24 7.76 -4.55
N ARG A 604 9.12 7.30 -5.11
CA ARG A 604 8.86 7.28 -6.55
C ARG A 604 7.96 8.45 -6.90
N LYS A 605 8.45 9.40 -7.71
CA LYS A 605 7.60 10.43 -8.31
C LYS A 605 6.99 9.88 -9.59
N GLN A 606 5.71 10.14 -9.82
CA GLN A 606 5.09 9.83 -11.11
C GLN A 606 5.43 10.90 -12.14
N ALA A 607 5.43 10.52 -13.42
CA ALA A 607 5.51 11.49 -14.50
C ALA A 607 4.30 12.43 -14.43
N THR A 608 4.55 13.70 -14.13
CA THR A 608 3.58 14.77 -14.32
C THR A 608 3.94 15.51 -15.59
N ALA A 609 3.05 16.33 -16.15
CA ALA A 609 3.44 17.14 -17.31
C ALA A 609 4.52 18.20 -16.97
N MET A 610 4.73 18.50 -15.68
CA MET A 610 5.77 19.40 -15.19
C MET A 610 7.14 18.73 -15.15
N THR A 611 7.23 17.52 -14.57
CA THR A 611 8.50 16.75 -14.52
C THR A 611 8.76 15.97 -15.81
N ARG A 612 7.72 15.75 -16.63
CA ARG A 612 7.67 14.94 -17.86
C ARG A 612 8.14 13.48 -17.71
N ARG A 613 8.54 13.06 -16.51
CA ARG A 613 9.05 11.70 -16.22
C ARG A 613 8.86 11.33 -14.74
N ALA A 614 8.72 10.03 -14.50
CA ALA A 614 8.85 9.44 -13.18
C ALA A 614 10.33 9.45 -12.76
N SER A 615 10.59 9.74 -11.48
CA SER A 615 11.94 9.72 -10.90
C SER A 615 11.95 8.92 -9.59
N ARG A 616 13.14 8.50 -9.16
CA ARG A 616 13.39 7.74 -7.93
C ARG A 616 14.35 8.53 -7.05
N HIS A 617 13.91 8.87 -5.84
CA HIS A 617 14.76 9.52 -4.84
C HIS A 617 15.01 8.57 -3.68
N LEU A 618 16.28 8.28 -3.41
CA LEU A 618 16.69 7.53 -2.22
C LEU A 618 16.67 8.46 -1.01
N VAL A 619 15.97 8.04 0.03
CA VAL A 619 15.94 8.64 1.35
C VAL A 619 16.61 7.68 2.32
N ALA A 620 17.53 8.20 3.12
CA ALA A 620 18.10 7.47 4.24
C ALA A 620 17.95 8.28 5.53
N VAL A 621 17.44 7.63 6.58
CA VAL A 621 17.28 8.22 7.91
C VAL A 621 18.12 7.42 8.90
N ARG A 622 18.85 8.14 9.75
CA ARG A 622 19.68 7.59 10.82
C ARG A 622 19.20 8.09 12.17
N ILE A 623 19.15 7.19 13.15
CA ILE A 623 18.88 7.51 14.56
C ILE A 623 20.05 7.05 15.42
N ARG A 624 20.61 7.98 16.21
CA ARG A 624 21.66 7.76 17.20
C ARG A 624 21.11 8.13 18.59
N PRO A 625 20.58 7.15 19.35
CA PRO A 625 19.88 7.45 20.61
C PRO A 625 20.75 8.14 21.67
N SER A 626 22.07 7.91 21.64
CA SER A 626 23.04 8.45 22.58
C SER A 626 23.63 9.81 22.17
N ALA A 627 23.29 10.33 20.97
CA ALA A 627 23.80 11.61 20.52
C ALA A 627 23.15 12.77 21.29
N SER A 628 23.96 13.70 21.78
CA SER A 628 23.49 14.89 22.50
C SER A 628 22.87 15.94 21.58
N GLU A 629 23.28 15.96 20.32
CA GLU A 629 22.82 16.88 19.29
C GLU A 629 22.40 16.08 18.06
N HIS A 630 21.28 16.49 17.46
CA HIS A 630 20.72 15.91 16.24
C HIS A 630 20.67 14.37 16.26
N PRO A 631 19.95 13.77 17.22
CA PRO A 631 19.86 12.31 17.32
C PRO A 631 19.15 11.66 16.13
N VAL A 632 18.44 12.45 15.31
CA VAL A 632 17.80 12.03 14.07
C VAL A 632 18.37 12.84 12.90
N GLU A 633 18.95 12.14 11.95
CA GLU A 633 19.62 12.71 10.78
C GLU A 633 19.07 12.09 9.50
N GLY A 634 19.17 12.84 8.41
CA GLY A 634 18.85 12.42 7.06
C GLY A 634 20.07 12.54 6.16
N TRP A 635 20.25 11.61 5.23
CA TRP A 635 21.33 11.70 4.25
C TRP A 635 20.92 12.64 3.11
N ASP A 636 21.63 13.75 2.93
CA ASP A 636 21.40 14.70 1.86
C ASP A 636 22.22 14.33 0.62
N GLU A 637 21.54 14.28 -0.52
CA GLU A 637 22.14 13.90 -1.79
C GLU A 637 23.18 14.92 -2.28
N ARG A 638 22.91 16.21 -2.09
CA ARG A 638 23.74 17.30 -2.64
C ARG A 638 25.05 17.43 -1.88
N THR A 639 25.00 17.39 -0.56
CA THR A 639 26.23 17.42 0.27
C THR A 639 26.89 16.05 0.39
N GLN A 640 26.15 14.97 0.06
CA GLN A 640 26.55 13.58 0.32
C GLN A 640 26.90 13.34 1.79
N ASP A 641 26.20 14.03 2.69
CA ASP A 641 26.48 14.02 4.13
C ASP A 641 25.19 13.86 4.94
N TRP A 642 25.34 13.49 6.20
CA TRP A 642 24.26 13.42 7.17
C TRP A 642 23.98 14.79 7.74
N ILE A 643 22.78 15.30 7.50
CA ILE A 643 22.29 16.55 8.05
C ILE A 643 21.12 16.28 9.01
N PRO A 644 20.82 17.20 9.95
CA PRO A 644 19.68 17.03 10.83
C PRO A 644 18.37 16.84 10.07
N TYR A 645 17.49 16.00 10.61
CA TYR A 645 16.28 15.58 9.89
C TYR A 645 15.39 16.74 9.43
N CYS A 646 15.29 17.81 10.23
CA CYS A 646 14.56 19.02 9.88
C CYS A 646 15.14 19.73 8.65
N ASP A 647 16.47 19.82 8.54
CA ASP A 647 17.15 20.41 7.40
C ASP A 647 16.94 19.57 6.14
N LEU A 648 16.98 18.23 6.28
CA LEU A 648 16.68 17.33 5.17
C LEU A 648 15.29 17.63 4.62
N LEU A 649 14.25 17.68 5.46
CA LEU A 649 12.88 17.93 5.01
C LEU A 649 12.73 19.28 4.27
N VAL A 650 13.38 20.34 4.74
CA VAL A 650 13.38 21.65 4.05
C VAL A 650 14.15 21.57 2.73
N SER A 651 15.33 20.97 2.72
CA SER A 651 16.14 20.81 1.49
C SER A 651 15.39 20.02 0.41
N LEU A 652 14.59 19.03 0.82
CA LEU A 652 13.83 18.19 -0.08
C LEU A 652 12.68 18.92 -0.77
N ALA A 653 12.04 19.86 -0.08
CA ALA A 653 11.04 20.73 -0.70
C ALA A 653 11.68 21.60 -1.81
N SER A 654 12.91 22.06 -1.62
CA SER A 654 13.66 22.82 -2.63
C SER A 654 14.07 21.96 -3.84
N TYR A 655 14.28 20.64 -3.69
CA TYR A 655 14.54 19.74 -4.83
C TYR A 655 13.37 19.67 -5.83
N SER A 656 12.15 20.00 -5.42
CA SER A 656 11.00 20.06 -6.33
C SER A 656 11.13 21.13 -7.42
N GLU A 657 12.07 22.08 -7.32
CA GLU A 657 12.28 23.18 -8.27
C GLU A 657 13.30 22.85 -9.37
N LEU A 658 14.43 22.23 -9.03
CA LEU A 658 15.54 22.04 -9.96
C LEU A 658 15.23 21.03 -11.09
N GLU A 659 14.27 20.12 -10.85
CA GLU A 659 13.74 19.23 -11.89
C GLU A 659 12.78 19.96 -12.85
N ALA A 660 12.24 21.12 -12.47
CA ALA A 660 11.27 21.90 -13.26
C ALA A 660 11.92 23.03 -14.09
N ASP A 661 13.03 23.62 -13.63
CA ASP A 661 13.64 24.85 -14.18
C ASP A 661 14.98 24.65 -14.94
N GLY A 662 15.24 23.46 -15.49
CA GLY A 662 16.42 23.26 -16.33
C GLY A 662 16.45 24.22 -17.54
N PRO A 663 17.55 24.97 -17.78
CA PRO A 663 17.59 25.95 -18.87
C PRO A 663 17.36 25.29 -20.23
N VAL A 664 16.56 25.96 -21.06
CA VAL A 664 16.28 25.64 -22.47
C VAL A 664 17.51 25.95 -23.35
N SER A 665 18.70 25.49 -22.95
CA SER A 665 19.86 25.52 -23.84
C SER A 665 19.72 24.37 -24.83
N GLY A 666 19.75 24.65 -26.14
CA GLY A 666 19.49 23.73 -27.26
C GLY A 666 20.42 22.50 -27.41
N VAL A 667 21.07 22.05 -26.34
CA VAL A 667 21.76 20.77 -26.26
C VAL A 667 20.70 19.71 -25.90
N ARG A 668 20.46 18.75 -26.81
CA ARG A 668 19.61 17.57 -26.55
C ARG A 668 20.13 16.84 -25.31
N ARG A 669 19.55 17.09 -24.12
CA ARG A 669 19.84 16.31 -22.91
C ARG A 669 19.48 14.84 -23.16
N THR A 670 20.46 13.95 -23.04
CA THR A 670 20.21 12.52 -22.89
C THR A 670 19.67 12.31 -21.48
N TYR A 671 18.40 11.96 -21.35
CA TYR A 671 17.78 11.68 -20.06
C TYR A 671 18.26 10.31 -19.54
N PRO A 672 18.52 10.15 -18.22
CA PRO A 672 18.91 8.86 -17.64
C PRO A 672 17.84 7.81 -17.94
N THR A 673 18.16 6.54 -18.19
CA THR A 673 17.18 5.45 -18.31
C THR A 673 16.67 5.00 -16.93
N VAL A 674 15.64 4.13 -16.89
CA VAL A 674 15.19 3.54 -15.61
C VAL A 674 16.31 2.71 -14.97
N ASP A 675 17.14 2.06 -15.78
CA ASP A 675 18.26 1.27 -15.27
C ASP A 675 19.41 2.18 -14.78
N ASP A 676 19.61 3.35 -15.39
CA ASP A 676 20.54 4.36 -14.85
C ASP A 676 20.08 4.87 -13.47
N GLU A 677 18.77 5.13 -13.29
CA GLU A 677 18.22 5.51 -11.98
C GLU A 677 18.40 4.39 -10.94
N ARG A 678 18.24 3.13 -11.33
CA ARG A 678 18.46 1.97 -10.44
C ARG A 678 19.92 1.87 -10.03
N ALA A 679 20.84 1.95 -10.99
CA ALA A 679 22.28 1.91 -10.74
C ALA A 679 22.71 3.07 -9.83
N ASP A 680 22.11 4.25 -10.00
CA ASP A 680 22.37 5.41 -9.17
C ASP A 680 21.89 5.22 -7.72
N VAL A 681 20.70 4.64 -7.52
CA VAL A 681 20.23 4.26 -6.18
C VAL A 681 21.20 3.28 -5.52
N GLU A 682 21.62 2.22 -6.22
CA GLU A 682 22.58 1.23 -5.68
C GLU A 682 23.93 1.86 -5.35
N ARG A 683 24.44 2.78 -6.17
CA ARG A 683 25.66 3.56 -5.89
C ARG A 683 25.53 4.38 -4.60
N ARG A 684 24.40 5.04 -4.38
CA ARG A 684 24.16 5.84 -3.16
C ARG A 684 24.00 4.96 -1.92
N VAL A 685 23.35 3.81 -2.04
CA VAL A 685 23.29 2.83 -0.95
C VAL A 685 24.70 2.44 -0.50
N ARG A 686 25.62 2.19 -1.43
CA ARG A 686 27.03 1.89 -1.09
C ARG A 686 27.71 3.05 -0.37
N ALA A 687 27.51 4.28 -0.82
CA ALA A 687 28.04 5.47 -0.14
C ALA A 687 27.51 5.59 1.30
N ILE A 688 26.22 5.35 1.50
CA ILE A 688 25.59 5.35 2.83
C ILE A 688 26.19 4.25 3.71
N LEU A 689 26.32 3.02 3.22
CA LEU A 689 26.91 1.90 3.97
C LEU A 689 28.35 2.22 4.40
N PHE A 690 29.14 2.82 3.50
CA PHE A 690 30.49 3.25 3.81
C PHE A 690 30.55 4.30 4.94
N GLN A 691 29.59 5.22 4.99
CA GLN A 691 29.55 6.29 6.01
C GLN A 691 29.06 5.84 7.39
N VAL A 692 28.42 4.67 7.49
CA VAL A 692 27.86 4.16 8.76
C VAL A 692 28.67 3.00 9.36
N ARG A 693 29.80 2.65 8.74
CA ARG A 693 30.66 1.53 9.17
C ARG A 693 31.48 1.83 10.43
N ASP A 694 31.48 3.07 10.91
CA ASP A 694 32.28 3.55 12.05
C ASP A 694 31.81 3.00 13.40
N ARG A 695 30.61 2.42 13.47
CA ARG A 695 30.00 1.91 14.70
C ARG A 695 28.97 0.80 14.44
N PRO A 696 28.54 0.07 15.47
CA PRO A 696 27.48 -0.92 15.34
C PRO A 696 26.20 -0.32 14.73
N THR A 697 25.73 -0.95 13.65
CA THR A 697 24.62 -0.41 12.85
C THR A 697 23.59 -1.49 12.56
N LEU A 698 22.31 -1.17 12.82
CA LEU A 698 21.17 -1.95 12.35
C LEU A 698 20.54 -1.25 11.14
N LEU A 699 20.73 -1.84 9.97
CA LEU A 699 20.11 -1.44 8.71
C LEU A 699 18.72 -2.06 8.58
N LEU A 700 17.73 -1.21 8.33
CA LEU A 700 16.34 -1.57 8.09
C LEU A 700 15.98 -1.24 6.65
N VAL A 701 15.46 -2.22 5.93
CA VAL A 701 15.10 -2.06 4.51
C VAL A 701 13.73 -2.66 4.27
N ASN A 702 12.83 -1.98 3.56
CA ASN A 702 11.54 -2.57 3.19
C ASN A 702 11.65 -3.20 1.79
N ALA A 703 11.44 -4.52 1.69
CA ALA A 703 11.57 -5.27 0.45
C ALA A 703 10.59 -4.76 -0.63
N GLY A 704 9.34 -4.51 -0.25
CA GLY A 704 8.29 -4.04 -1.16
C GLY A 704 8.56 -2.64 -1.71
N ASN A 705 9.26 -1.81 -0.95
CA ASN A 705 9.69 -0.49 -1.38
C ASN A 705 10.97 -0.53 -2.23
N MET A 706 12.02 -1.23 -1.77
CA MET A 706 13.38 -1.09 -2.31
C MET A 706 13.72 -2.05 -3.46
N ARG A 707 13.09 -3.23 -3.56
CA ARG A 707 13.52 -4.30 -4.50
C ARG A 707 13.46 -3.96 -5.99
N ASP A 708 12.71 -2.93 -6.39
CA ASP A 708 12.72 -2.45 -7.79
C ASP A 708 13.97 -1.64 -8.10
N SER A 709 14.52 -0.94 -7.11
CA SER A 709 15.70 -0.08 -7.23
C SER A 709 16.99 -0.80 -6.84
N TRP A 710 16.92 -1.71 -5.86
CA TRP A 710 18.01 -2.58 -5.44
C TRP A 710 17.57 -4.04 -5.61
N ARG A 711 17.80 -4.60 -6.81
CA ARG A 711 17.19 -5.86 -7.25
C ARG A 711 17.62 -7.08 -6.44
N TRP A 712 18.81 -7.01 -5.85
CA TRP A 712 19.34 -8.07 -4.98
C TRP A 712 18.45 -8.36 -3.76
N LEU A 713 17.60 -7.41 -3.34
CA LEU A 713 16.64 -7.63 -2.25
C LEU A 713 15.46 -8.55 -2.63
N GLY A 714 15.42 -9.06 -3.86
CA GLY A 714 14.44 -10.07 -4.26
C GLY A 714 14.73 -11.43 -3.62
N ASN A 715 13.70 -12.14 -3.17
CA ASN A 715 13.82 -13.43 -2.48
C ASN A 715 14.61 -14.52 -3.25
N ARG A 716 14.77 -14.37 -4.57
CA ARG A 716 15.59 -15.23 -5.43
C ARG A 716 17.09 -15.09 -5.19
N THR A 717 17.55 -13.89 -4.84
CA THR A 717 18.97 -13.55 -4.73
C THR A 717 19.46 -13.51 -3.29
N LEU A 718 18.55 -13.43 -2.31
CA LEU A 718 18.92 -13.40 -0.90
C LEU A 718 19.70 -14.65 -0.48
N VAL A 719 20.85 -14.44 0.14
CA VAL A 719 21.67 -15.44 0.85
C VAL A 719 21.95 -14.90 2.25
N LYS A 720 21.99 -15.79 3.26
CA LYS A 720 22.22 -15.38 4.65
C LYS A 720 23.61 -14.73 4.80
N ASP A 721 23.66 -13.62 5.52
CA ASP A 721 24.88 -12.89 5.88
C ASP A 721 25.66 -12.33 4.68
N THR A 722 25.01 -12.11 3.56
CA THR A 722 25.58 -11.45 2.37
C THR A 722 24.77 -10.23 1.94
N LEU A 723 25.38 -9.38 1.12
CA LEU A 723 24.74 -8.32 0.34
C LEU A 723 25.36 -8.31 -1.06
N GLY A 724 24.55 -8.05 -2.07
CA GLY A 724 24.99 -7.96 -3.47
C GLY A 724 24.51 -6.67 -4.14
N PHE A 725 25.21 -6.31 -5.21
CA PHE A 725 24.94 -5.15 -6.06
C PHE A 725 25.07 -5.56 -7.53
N SER A 726 24.39 -4.84 -8.42
CA SER A 726 24.38 -5.16 -9.84
C SER A 726 25.79 -5.11 -10.45
N GLY A 727 26.19 -6.18 -11.15
CA GLY A 727 27.47 -6.27 -11.85
C GLY A 727 28.67 -6.66 -10.99
N GLU A 728 28.45 -7.00 -9.71
CA GLU A 728 29.49 -7.40 -8.76
C GLU A 728 29.12 -8.75 -8.09
N PRO A 729 30.11 -9.55 -7.64
CA PRO A 729 29.81 -10.74 -6.85
C PRO A 729 29.26 -10.37 -5.47
N ASP A 730 28.34 -11.17 -4.95
CA ASP A 730 27.80 -11.02 -3.60
C ASP A 730 28.92 -11.11 -2.55
N GLN A 731 28.93 -10.21 -1.58
CA GLN A 731 29.94 -10.16 -0.52
C GLN A 731 29.32 -10.42 0.85
N ARG A 732 30.13 -10.89 1.79
CA ARG A 732 29.72 -11.00 3.20
C ARG A 732 29.32 -9.63 3.74
N LEU A 733 28.31 -9.59 4.61
CA LEU A 733 27.80 -8.35 5.20
C LEU A 733 28.91 -7.51 5.86
N GLY A 734 29.87 -8.19 6.51
CA GLY A 734 31.03 -7.56 7.15
C GLY A 734 31.92 -6.74 6.21
N ALA A 735 31.92 -7.00 4.90
CA ALA A 735 32.67 -6.22 3.92
C ALA A 735 32.14 -4.78 3.77
N PHE A 736 30.86 -4.56 4.08
CA PHE A 736 30.22 -3.25 4.08
C PHE A 736 30.26 -2.55 5.44
N GLY A 737 30.72 -3.26 6.48
CA GLY A 737 30.92 -2.76 7.83
C GLY A 737 31.02 -3.92 8.81
N GLU A 738 32.11 -4.01 9.57
CA GLU A 738 32.38 -5.13 10.48
C GLU A 738 31.26 -5.37 11.49
N HIS A 739 30.56 -4.31 11.89
CA HIS A 739 29.47 -4.35 12.88
C HIS A 739 28.08 -4.07 12.28
N LEU A 740 27.93 -4.26 10.96
CA LEU A 740 26.67 -4.08 10.26
C LEU A 740 25.74 -5.29 10.48
N ARG A 741 24.48 -5.02 10.81
CA ARG A 741 23.37 -5.98 10.84
C ARG A 741 22.27 -5.49 9.91
N ALA A 742 21.56 -6.40 9.27
CA ALA A 742 20.52 -6.06 8.31
C ALA A 742 19.22 -6.82 8.58
N VAL A 743 18.11 -6.09 8.67
CA VAL A 743 16.76 -6.66 8.79
C VAL A 743 15.89 -6.14 7.64
N LEU A 744 15.42 -7.08 6.83
CA LEU A 744 14.47 -6.84 5.75
C LEU A 744 13.04 -6.91 6.30
N LEU A 745 12.29 -5.85 6.04
CA LEU A 745 10.90 -5.70 6.41
C LEU A 745 10.01 -6.05 5.21
N ARG A 746 8.97 -6.84 5.45
CA ARG A 746 7.93 -7.10 4.44
C ARG A 746 6.55 -6.96 5.06
N ASP A 747 5.73 -6.13 4.41
CA ASP A 747 4.32 -5.91 4.73
C ASP A 747 3.43 -6.30 3.55
N ARG A 748 2.13 -6.03 3.64
CA ARG A 748 1.17 -6.38 2.58
C ARG A 748 1.45 -5.68 1.24
N ASN A 749 2.00 -4.46 1.27
CA ASN A 749 2.28 -3.60 0.12
C ASN A 749 1.19 -3.60 -0.99
N SER A 750 -0.10 -3.66 -0.60
CA SER A 750 -1.26 -3.80 -1.51
C SER A 750 -1.21 -4.99 -2.49
N ARG A 751 -0.34 -5.97 -2.21
CA ARG A 751 -0.08 -7.18 -3.01
C ARG A 751 -0.22 -8.46 -2.21
N GLU A 752 -0.68 -8.36 -0.96
CA GLU A 752 -0.91 -9.49 -0.05
C GLU A 752 0.35 -10.32 0.23
N GLU A 753 1.54 -9.69 0.15
CA GLU A 753 2.84 -10.38 0.30
C GLU A 753 3.08 -11.01 1.68
N VAL A 754 2.22 -10.71 2.65
CA VAL A 754 2.16 -11.33 3.97
C VAL A 754 0.71 -11.70 4.31
N PRO A 755 0.48 -12.82 5.02
CA PRO A 755 -0.86 -13.32 5.24
C PRO A 755 -1.67 -12.46 6.22
N GLN A 756 -3.00 -12.64 6.23
CA GLN A 756 -3.78 -12.29 7.42
C GLN A 756 -3.47 -13.27 8.54
N TRP A 757 -3.92 -12.95 9.75
CA TRP A 757 -3.71 -13.80 10.90
C TRP A 757 -4.79 -13.56 11.96
N TYR A 758 -4.93 -14.49 12.89
CA TYR A 758 -5.70 -14.32 14.11
C TYR A 758 -4.98 -15.03 15.27
N ALA A 759 -5.26 -14.63 16.49
CA ALA A 759 -4.86 -15.42 17.65
C ALA A 759 -6.01 -16.40 17.96
N PRO A 760 -5.77 -17.72 17.95
CA PRO A 760 -6.80 -18.66 18.35
C PRO A 760 -7.17 -18.43 19.82
N GLY A 761 -8.45 -18.62 20.15
CA GLY A 761 -8.91 -18.63 21.52
C GLY A 761 -8.28 -19.78 22.32
N ARG A 762 -8.26 -19.67 23.65
CA ARG A 762 -8.16 -20.87 24.51
C ARG A 762 -9.53 -21.52 24.59
N ASP A 763 -9.65 -22.78 25.01
CA ASP A 763 -10.92 -23.52 25.09
C ASP A 763 -12.11 -22.62 25.50
N ASN A 764 -13.11 -22.50 24.62
CA ASN A 764 -14.31 -21.64 24.71
C ASN A 764 -14.11 -20.10 24.65
N ASP A 765 -12.91 -19.58 24.44
CA ASP A 765 -12.61 -18.15 24.24
C ASP A 765 -12.69 -17.79 22.74
N THR A 766 -13.23 -16.62 22.41
CA THR A 766 -13.35 -16.20 21.00
C THR A 766 -11.96 -15.88 20.41
N PRO A 767 -11.68 -16.21 19.14
CA PRO A 767 -10.47 -15.75 18.46
C PRO A 767 -10.27 -14.23 18.58
N GLY A 768 -9.01 -13.79 18.61
CA GLY A 768 -8.65 -12.40 18.86
C GLY A 768 -7.38 -11.94 18.14
N PHE A 769 -6.75 -10.90 18.69
CA PHE A 769 -5.47 -10.38 18.20
C PHE A 769 -4.41 -10.44 19.30
N GLY A 770 -3.23 -10.98 18.95
CA GLY A 770 -2.06 -11.07 19.81
C GLY A 770 -1.02 -10.01 19.48
N VAL A 771 -0.34 -9.47 20.49
CA VAL A 771 0.80 -8.56 20.32
C VAL A 771 2.08 -9.31 20.67
N GLY A 772 3.11 -9.22 19.82
CA GLY A 772 4.35 -9.93 20.05
C GLY A 772 5.30 -9.98 18.86
N LEU A 773 6.47 -10.55 19.12
CA LEU A 773 7.35 -11.14 18.12
C LEU A 773 7.12 -12.66 18.10
N TRP A 774 6.94 -13.22 16.91
CA TRP A 774 6.54 -14.60 16.70
C TRP A 774 7.48 -15.31 15.73
N ALA A 775 7.63 -16.62 15.90
CA ALA A 775 8.36 -17.53 15.02
C ALA A 775 7.60 -18.84 14.89
N SER A 776 7.89 -19.61 13.84
CA SER A 776 7.35 -20.98 13.72
C SER A 776 7.83 -21.82 14.91
N ARG A 777 6.97 -22.69 15.43
CA ARG A 777 7.37 -23.67 16.46
C ARG A 777 8.37 -24.68 15.92
N ASP A 778 8.24 -24.97 14.63
CA ASP A 778 9.07 -25.93 13.89
C ASP A 778 10.27 -25.22 13.23
N ALA A 779 10.59 -23.99 13.67
CA ALA A 779 11.68 -23.21 13.11
C ALA A 779 13.03 -23.87 13.42
N PRO A 780 13.94 -23.98 12.43
CA PRO A 780 15.28 -24.51 12.69
C PRO A 780 16.07 -23.58 13.63
N PRO A 781 17.15 -24.07 14.27
CA PRO A 781 17.98 -23.25 15.16
C PRO A 781 18.54 -21.98 14.49
N ASP A 782 18.73 -22.01 13.16
CA ASP A 782 19.26 -20.90 12.38
C ASP A 782 18.16 -20.01 11.75
N ASN A 783 16.93 -20.08 12.27
CA ASN A 783 15.78 -19.33 11.75
C ASN A 783 16.07 -17.83 11.65
N ARG A 784 15.70 -17.25 10.50
CA ARG A 784 15.91 -15.84 10.17
C ARG A 784 14.61 -15.07 9.97
N VAL A 785 13.46 -15.75 9.94
CA VAL A 785 12.17 -15.13 9.61
C VAL A 785 11.30 -15.07 10.87
N PHE A 786 10.86 -13.87 11.20
CA PHE A 786 10.05 -13.57 12.36
C PHE A 786 8.86 -12.71 11.95
N VAL A 787 7.86 -12.65 12.83
CA VAL A 787 6.63 -11.89 12.61
C VAL A 787 6.42 -10.93 13.76
N SER A 788 6.11 -9.69 13.44
CA SER A 788 5.92 -8.59 14.37
C SER A 788 4.47 -8.12 14.29
N THR A 789 3.72 -8.25 15.40
CA THR A 789 2.35 -7.74 15.51
C THR A 789 2.28 -6.68 16.61
N ALA A 790 1.74 -5.51 16.26
CA ALA A 790 1.63 -4.36 17.17
C ALA A 790 0.30 -4.31 17.93
N ASP A 791 0.26 -3.48 18.96
CA ASP A 791 -0.91 -3.26 19.82
C ASP A 791 -1.97 -2.41 19.11
N VAL A 792 -3.20 -2.47 19.60
CA VAL A 792 -4.29 -1.65 19.08
C VAL A 792 -4.02 -0.17 19.43
N PRO A 793 -4.18 0.79 18.50
CA PRO A 793 -4.07 2.21 18.80
C PRO A 793 -4.97 2.61 19.97
N ARG A 794 -4.50 3.52 20.84
CA ARG A 794 -5.25 3.94 22.06
C ARG A 794 -6.63 4.52 21.74
N ASN A 795 -6.76 5.16 20.57
CA ASN A 795 -7.96 5.84 20.13
C ASN A 795 -8.93 4.90 19.39
N PHE A 796 -8.54 3.64 19.18
CA PHE A 796 -9.44 2.67 18.57
C PHE A 796 -10.54 2.30 19.57
N PRO A 797 -11.83 2.36 19.17
CA PRO A 797 -12.93 2.06 20.07
C PRO A 797 -12.85 0.62 20.58
N LYS A 798 -13.23 0.40 21.84
CA LYS A 798 -13.38 -0.97 22.35
C LYS A 798 -14.49 -1.65 21.57
N ILE A 799 -14.14 -2.66 20.79
CA ILE A 799 -15.10 -3.49 20.06
C ILE A 799 -15.55 -4.62 21.00
N PRO A 800 -16.86 -4.77 21.25
CA PRO A 800 -17.40 -5.92 21.96
C PRO A 800 -16.93 -7.24 21.34
N ARG A 801 -16.71 -8.25 22.16
CA ARG A 801 -16.44 -9.61 21.66
C ARG A 801 -17.69 -10.15 20.96
N GLY A 802 -17.50 -11.07 20.02
CA GLY A 802 -18.61 -11.79 19.38
C GLY A 802 -19.33 -11.07 18.25
N LEU A 803 -18.93 -9.84 17.90
CA LEU A 803 -19.51 -9.15 16.74
C LEU A 803 -19.22 -9.90 15.44
N ARG A 804 -20.26 -10.06 14.61
CA ARG A 804 -20.19 -10.77 13.33
C ARG A 804 -20.93 -9.97 12.25
N LYS A 805 -20.44 -10.05 11.02
CA LYS A 805 -21.04 -9.48 9.82
C LYS A 805 -21.73 -10.54 8.98
N LEU A 806 -21.11 -11.71 8.82
CA LEU A 806 -21.58 -12.80 7.96
C LEU A 806 -22.62 -13.70 8.64
N GLY A 807 -22.63 -13.73 9.98
CA GLY A 807 -23.59 -14.46 10.79
C GLY A 807 -24.05 -13.64 11.99
N ARG A 808 -24.45 -14.31 13.07
CA ARG A 808 -24.85 -13.71 14.35
C ARG A 808 -24.49 -14.63 15.50
N GLU A 809 -24.24 -14.08 16.68
CA GLU A 809 -24.24 -14.90 17.89
C GLU A 809 -25.66 -15.21 18.33
N PRO A 810 -25.91 -16.36 18.99
CA PRO A 810 -27.21 -16.66 19.57
C PRO A 810 -27.70 -15.52 20.48
N GLY A 811 -28.87 -14.96 20.17
CA GLY A 811 -29.46 -13.84 20.93
C GLY A 811 -28.90 -12.45 20.62
N ALA A 812 -27.93 -12.31 19.71
CA ALA A 812 -27.34 -11.02 19.32
C ALA A 812 -27.75 -10.59 17.90
N THR A 813 -27.79 -9.28 17.66
CA THR A 813 -27.96 -8.70 16.31
C THR A 813 -26.64 -8.70 15.53
N SER A 814 -26.72 -8.89 14.21
CA SER A 814 -25.57 -8.74 13.32
C SER A 814 -25.04 -7.30 13.37
N ALA A 815 -23.71 -7.14 13.30
CA ALA A 815 -23.02 -5.86 13.46
C ALA A 815 -22.20 -5.46 12.21
N PRO A 816 -22.81 -5.41 11.01
CA PRO A 816 -22.07 -5.16 9.77
C PRO A 816 -21.56 -3.73 9.67
N THR A 817 -22.08 -2.79 10.46
CA THR A 817 -21.62 -1.40 10.48
C THR A 817 -20.32 -1.19 11.26
N VAL A 818 -19.86 -2.19 12.02
CA VAL A 818 -18.66 -2.05 12.83
C VAL A 818 -17.42 -2.33 11.99
N THR A 819 -16.46 -1.40 12.00
CA THR A 819 -15.16 -1.60 11.35
C THR A 819 -14.32 -2.57 12.19
N ALA A 820 -13.85 -3.65 11.57
CA ALA A 820 -12.94 -4.59 12.20
C ALA A 820 -11.53 -4.00 12.25
N TRP A 821 -10.84 -4.17 13.38
CA TRP A 821 -9.41 -3.92 13.44
C TRP A 821 -8.67 -4.98 12.63
N ASN A 822 -7.69 -4.60 11.80
CA ASN A 822 -6.86 -5.56 11.07
C ASN A 822 -5.39 -5.24 11.34
N PRO A 823 -4.80 -5.76 12.43
CA PRO A 823 -3.44 -5.44 12.81
C PRO A 823 -2.45 -5.93 11.74
N GLN A 824 -1.50 -5.06 11.40
CA GLN A 824 -0.49 -5.37 10.40
C GLN A 824 0.37 -6.57 10.83
N TYR A 825 0.43 -7.56 9.94
CA TYR A 825 1.44 -8.60 9.96
C TYR A 825 2.70 -8.02 9.32
N LEU A 826 3.76 -7.81 10.11
CA LEU A 826 5.04 -7.33 9.59
C LEU A 826 6.04 -8.48 9.69
N GLU A 827 6.46 -9.01 8.55
CA GLU A 827 7.54 -10.00 8.50
C GLU A 827 8.89 -9.30 8.64
N LEU A 828 9.74 -9.84 9.51
CA LEU A 828 11.09 -9.40 9.79
C LEU A 828 12.05 -10.53 9.40
N THR A 829 12.81 -10.34 8.32
CA THR A 829 13.85 -11.28 7.92
C THR A 829 15.21 -10.71 8.31
N VAL A 830 15.91 -11.38 9.23
CA VAL A 830 17.29 -11.03 9.60
C VAL A 830 18.19 -11.51 8.46
N LEU A 831 18.55 -10.59 7.56
CA LEU A 831 19.37 -10.89 6.39
C LEU A 831 20.81 -11.20 6.77
N GLY A 832 21.35 -10.46 7.73
CA GLY A 832 22.65 -10.79 8.27
C GLY A 832 22.91 -10.24 9.66
N CYS A 833 23.63 -11.04 10.43
CA CYS A 833 24.14 -10.72 11.76
C CYS A 833 25.48 -11.42 11.98
N HIS A 834 26.21 -11.06 13.03
CA HIS A 834 27.46 -11.76 13.35
C HIS A 834 27.19 -13.20 13.79
N ALA A 835 28.19 -14.08 13.69
CA ALA A 835 28.03 -15.49 14.08
C ALA A 835 27.71 -15.67 15.57
N ALA A 836 28.16 -14.73 16.42
CA ALA A 836 27.85 -14.68 17.85
C ALA A 836 26.52 -13.96 18.17
N ASP A 837 25.90 -13.30 17.19
CA ASP A 837 24.63 -12.62 17.39
C ASP A 837 23.47 -13.62 17.38
N ASP A 838 22.46 -13.34 18.21
CA ASP A 838 21.17 -14.05 18.13
C ASP A 838 20.22 -13.30 17.16
N PRO A 839 19.80 -13.91 16.04
CA PRO A 839 18.87 -13.29 15.10
C PRO A 839 17.56 -12.83 15.76
N VAL A 840 17.05 -13.58 16.75
CA VAL A 840 15.79 -13.20 17.41
C VAL A 840 15.93 -11.88 18.16
N ALA A 841 17.12 -11.58 18.69
CA ALA A 841 17.40 -10.34 19.40
C ALA A 841 17.34 -9.14 18.44
N TRP A 842 17.90 -9.25 17.24
CA TRP A 842 17.82 -8.21 16.21
C TRP A 842 16.39 -8.00 15.69
N ALA A 843 15.65 -9.09 15.47
CA ALA A 843 14.23 -9.00 15.16
C ALA A 843 13.42 -8.36 16.32
N ALA A 844 13.77 -8.64 17.57
CA ALA A 844 13.16 -8.04 18.76
C ALA A 844 13.44 -6.54 18.85
N VAL A 845 14.67 -6.09 18.56
CA VAL A 845 15.01 -4.65 18.47
C VAL A 845 14.15 -3.98 17.40
N SER A 846 14.08 -4.54 16.19
CA SER A 846 13.23 -4.02 15.11
C SER A 846 11.75 -3.98 15.50
N HIS A 847 11.24 -5.00 16.20
CA HIS A 847 9.87 -5.01 16.72
C HIS A 847 9.63 -3.93 17.77
N GLN A 848 10.55 -3.76 18.72
CA GLN A 848 10.41 -2.82 19.83
C GLN A 848 10.45 -1.35 19.36
N LEU A 849 11.19 -1.06 18.28
CA LEU A 849 11.20 0.26 17.61
C LEU A 849 9.83 0.69 17.04
N ARG A 850 8.80 -0.17 17.08
CA ARG A 850 7.43 0.18 16.71
C ARG A 850 6.61 0.79 17.85
N PHE A 851 7.11 0.77 19.08
CA PHE A 851 6.38 1.30 20.23
C PHE A 851 7.06 2.57 20.74
N HIS A 852 6.27 3.54 21.21
CA HIS A 852 6.78 4.79 21.77
C HIS A 852 5.76 5.36 22.77
N ASP A 853 6.19 6.27 23.63
CA ASP A 853 5.31 6.98 24.56
C ASP A 853 4.46 8.09 23.90
N ASP A 854 4.95 8.71 22.82
CA ASP A 854 4.32 9.86 22.16
C ASP A 854 3.45 9.45 20.96
N TYR A 855 3.69 8.27 20.40
CA TYR A 855 2.99 7.75 19.23
C TYR A 855 2.09 6.56 19.58
N VAL A 856 1.06 6.37 18.76
CA VAL A 856 0.41 5.05 18.68
C VAL A 856 1.42 4.02 18.17
N PRO A 857 1.20 2.71 18.43
CA PRO A 857 2.08 1.68 17.88
C PRO A 857 2.21 1.82 16.35
N LEU A 858 3.45 1.93 15.88
CA LEU A 858 3.76 2.23 14.49
C LEU A 858 3.60 0.98 13.60
N ALA A 859 3.14 1.22 12.37
CA ALA A 859 3.10 0.23 11.29
C ALA A 859 4.50 -0.39 11.02
N GLN A 860 5.53 0.45 11.03
CA GLN A 860 6.92 0.09 10.74
C GLN A 860 7.85 0.60 11.87
N PRO A 861 9.06 0.05 12.04
CA PRO A 861 10.03 0.56 13.01
C PRO A 861 10.31 2.05 12.81
N LEU A 862 10.53 2.80 13.91
CA LEU A 862 10.65 4.26 13.91
C LEU A 862 11.54 4.86 12.79
N PRO A 863 12.79 4.39 12.54
CA PRO A 863 13.62 4.94 11.46
C PRO A 863 12.96 4.81 10.08
N MET A 864 12.32 3.66 9.82
CA MET A 864 11.62 3.41 8.55
C MET A 864 10.34 4.24 8.44
N HIS A 865 9.61 4.40 9.55
CA HIS A 865 8.45 5.28 9.60
C HIS A 865 8.82 6.74 9.26
N LEU A 866 9.92 7.26 9.82
CA LEU A 866 10.43 8.59 9.48
C LEU A 866 10.84 8.69 8.01
N ALA A 867 11.60 7.72 7.50
CA ALA A 867 12.01 7.69 6.09
C ALA A 867 10.82 7.67 5.11
N LYS A 868 9.74 6.96 5.46
CA LYS A 868 8.49 6.96 4.68
C LYS A 868 7.79 8.33 4.70
N LEU A 869 7.74 9.00 5.85
CA LEU A 869 7.07 10.31 5.98
C LEU A 869 7.79 11.46 5.25
N VAL A 870 9.03 11.25 4.82
CA VAL A 870 9.72 12.18 3.91
C VAL A 870 8.97 12.33 2.58
N ASP A 871 8.21 11.32 2.15
CA ASP A 871 7.38 11.35 0.93
C ASP A 871 6.45 12.57 0.87
N GLU A 872 5.96 13.01 2.04
CA GLU A 872 5.06 14.15 2.13
C GLU A 872 5.71 15.50 1.76
N TYR A 873 7.04 15.56 1.63
CA TYR A 873 7.81 16.74 1.18
C TYR A 873 8.28 16.62 -0.28
N LEU A 874 8.12 15.45 -0.90
CA LEU A 874 8.56 15.16 -2.26
C LEU A 874 7.42 14.97 -3.27
N ASN A 875 6.24 14.54 -2.82
CA ASN A 875 5.09 14.25 -3.66
C ASN A 875 3.86 15.11 -3.31
N PRO A 876 3.11 15.64 -4.30
CA PRO A 876 1.80 16.21 -4.07
C PRO A 876 0.84 15.12 -3.61
N GLN A 877 0.56 15.07 -2.31
CA GLN A 877 -0.43 14.13 -1.81
C GLN A 877 -1.82 14.54 -2.32
N PRO A 878 -2.55 13.68 -3.05
CA PRO A 878 -4.00 13.88 -3.15
C PRO A 878 -4.54 13.83 -1.73
N GLY A 879 -5.42 14.76 -1.37
CA GLY A 879 -6.13 14.80 -0.09
C GLY A 879 -6.91 13.50 0.16
N LEU A 880 -6.21 12.45 0.56
CA LEU A 880 -6.78 11.27 1.18
C LEU A 880 -6.95 11.61 2.65
N PRO A 881 -8.12 11.29 3.25
CA PRO A 881 -8.26 11.40 4.69
C PRO A 881 -7.14 10.60 5.34
N ALA A 882 -6.56 11.14 6.40
CA ALA A 882 -5.65 10.42 7.27
C ALA A 882 -6.36 9.13 7.73
N SER A 883 -6.16 8.04 6.98
CA SER A 883 -6.32 6.70 7.51
C SER A 883 -5.33 6.64 8.65
N LEU A 884 -5.84 6.41 9.87
CA LEU A 884 -5.04 6.12 11.04
C LEU A 884 -3.97 5.08 10.65
N GLU A 885 -2.75 5.54 10.33
CA GLU A 885 -1.55 4.71 10.29
C GLU A 885 -1.14 4.31 11.69
#